data_AF-A0A3A5T3J4-F1
#
_entry.id   AF-A0A3A5T3J4-F1
#
_cell.length_a   1.000
_cell.length_b   1.000
_cell.length_c   1.000
_cell.angle_alpha   90.00
_cell.angle_beta   90.00
_cell.angle_gamma   90.00
#
_symmetry.space_group_name_H-M   'P 1'
#
loop_
_entity.id
_entity.type
_entity.pdbx_description
1 polymer ?
#
loop_
_entity_poly.entity_id
_entity_poly.type
_entity_poly.pdbx_seq_one_letter_code
_entity_poly.pdbx_strand_id
1 'polypeptide(L)'
;MKKFSLKPLGDSCMKTLCKSWLFIGLLMAFCLAACSDDDDNAVTPIFPEKQNLICNSNDTREFTFTANTNWSLASSAIWCKFKTDDELGEFVLSGTAGTQTVTLVITNDNMQVGDVSVAKLELTMGGQTIVIGEVTRSKVDYELKIYDKEGNDITKDGVLKVGYQEYVLFDVEANFRFAATNLPGWVELDGGSLVGPVNKKVQGGLRIIENGIREKYPVLASDENVITFSDEEGRAFHSIKLVYEGMTPGVMELKRPSSNMYDWVVSLDGKSFTQGSGGVAGTGSSTTSFKNRLPFTVKTLEDKYHVVFVTKGASNNNLYFEGVDDDEWMDEKWMSCEDEKKDGNISLIVKPFTPISGYAEERVGYVLVFSDAEFNRIGRDNLESTIINGDELVYQYEQTNLVLQFTQKEIKKDEAIQYFSAVDGTDYVTPIECTPYTESNAEHFKTEYGVKGISEIKQPGVSTYVTVSFEIWDAKCYFLDNEEAAPDGIIDPAGTTMSIDSKKTNGKDIFVIVKGETEDDKAMLIVRTSNASGGEVGGEETAIFKITSSNGMGSDFVCTPYSGSLGGAQYFQNTYGATELFEMENPNAGINIALTSSDVVSYKAYTVTDTSEEELTSDDITIGEDYFSGKKVLNVWLGSGSSLPISSKPILLVITGEDGSKQILFIINK
;
A
#
# COMPACT_ATOMS: atom_id res chain seq x y z
N MET A 1 -38.84 37.83 34.58
CA MET A 1 -38.75 38.84 33.51
C MET A 1 -39.94 39.79 33.61
N LYS A 2 -39.71 41.10 33.76
CA LYS A 2 -40.75 42.13 33.57
C LYS A 2 -40.73 42.57 32.11
N LYS A 3 -41.85 42.41 31.41
CA LYS A 3 -42.04 42.87 30.02
C LYS A 3 -42.00 44.40 29.98
N PHE A 4 -41.06 44.96 29.23
CA PHE A 4 -41.20 46.31 28.68
C PHE A 4 -41.66 46.19 27.23
N SER A 5 -42.87 46.67 26.95
CA SER A 5 -43.43 46.80 25.61
C SER A 5 -43.42 48.28 25.25
N LEU A 6 -42.72 48.64 24.18
CA LEU A 6 -42.85 49.94 23.54
C LEU A 6 -43.74 49.77 22.30
N LYS A 7 -44.87 50.48 22.29
CA LYS A 7 -45.77 50.59 21.12
C LYS A 7 -45.17 51.55 20.09
N PRO A 8 -45.27 51.26 18.79
CA PRO A 8 -44.93 52.22 17.74
C PRO A 8 -46.05 53.24 17.56
N LEU A 9 -45.70 54.53 17.53
CA LEU A 9 -46.55 55.61 17.04
C LEU A 9 -46.17 55.89 15.59
N GLY A 10 -47.20 55.97 14.74
CA GLY A 10 -47.09 55.98 13.29
C GLY A 10 -46.57 57.26 12.66
N ASP A 11 -46.08 57.06 11.44
CA ASP A 11 -46.15 57.90 10.23
C ASP A 11 -46.04 59.43 10.37
N SER A 12 -44.88 59.99 10.00
CA SER A 12 -44.83 61.13 9.08
C SER A 12 -43.43 61.29 8.44
N CYS A 13 -43.46 61.76 7.20
CA CYS A 13 -42.36 62.00 6.27
C CYS A 13 -41.35 63.07 6.73
N MET A 14 -40.03 62.81 6.67
CA MET A 14 -39.00 63.62 5.97
C MET A 14 -37.55 63.29 6.43
N LYS A 15 -36.68 63.23 5.41
CA LYS A 15 -35.28 63.70 5.35
C LYS A 15 -34.16 62.85 5.97
N THR A 16 -33.32 62.38 5.06
CA THR A 16 -31.89 62.07 5.17
C THR A 16 -31.19 62.78 6.32
N LEU A 17 -30.85 62.02 7.36
CA LEU A 17 -29.90 62.39 8.40
C LEU A 17 -29.00 61.18 8.66
N CYS A 18 -27.68 61.40 8.61
CA CYS A 18 -26.61 60.41 8.63
C CYS A 18 -26.80 59.29 9.67
N LYS A 19 -27.08 58.07 9.20
CA LYS A 19 -27.25 56.86 10.03
C LYS A 19 -25.91 56.17 10.35
N SER A 20 -24.97 56.86 10.97
CA SER A 20 -23.77 56.23 11.56
C SER A 20 -23.66 56.38 13.08
N TRP A 21 -24.55 57.13 13.74
CA TRP A 21 -24.42 57.45 15.17
C TRP A 21 -25.63 57.07 16.04
N LEU A 22 -26.60 56.32 15.53
CA LEU A 22 -27.80 55.93 16.29
C LEU A 22 -27.72 54.55 16.97
N PHE A 23 -26.63 53.79 16.78
CA PHE A 23 -26.44 52.48 17.44
C PHE A 23 -25.45 52.49 18.62
N ILE A 24 -24.76 53.59 18.88
CA ILE A 24 -23.83 53.74 20.03
C ILE A 24 -24.58 54.08 21.34
N GLY A 25 -25.90 54.34 21.27
CA GLY A 25 -26.69 54.80 22.42
C GLY A 25 -27.29 53.72 23.34
N LEU A 26 -27.21 52.42 22.98
CA LEU A 26 -27.86 51.35 23.77
C LEU A 26 -26.89 50.57 24.69
N LEU A 27 -25.58 50.88 24.66
CA LEU A 27 -24.57 50.19 25.48
C LEU A 27 -24.47 50.72 26.92
N MET A 28 -25.23 51.75 27.30
CA MET A 28 -25.18 52.40 28.63
C MET A 28 -26.48 52.29 29.45
N ALA A 29 -27.17 51.15 29.37
CA ALA A 29 -28.39 50.92 30.17
C ALA A 29 -28.49 49.55 30.85
N PHE A 30 -27.34 48.93 31.15
CA PHE A 30 -27.23 47.95 32.23
C PHE A 30 -26.09 48.37 33.16
N CYS A 31 -26.30 49.46 33.91
CA CYS A 31 -25.57 49.65 35.14
C CYS A 31 -25.95 48.50 36.07
N LEU A 32 -25.07 47.50 36.18
CA LEU A 32 -25.07 46.61 37.33
C LEU A 32 -24.83 47.48 38.57
N ALA A 33 -25.91 47.88 39.21
CA ALA A 33 -25.87 48.33 40.59
C ALA A 33 -25.55 47.10 41.46
N ALA A 34 -24.26 46.88 41.67
CA ALA A 34 -23.75 46.08 42.76
C ALA A 34 -22.39 46.67 43.17
N CYS A 35 -22.42 47.84 43.82
CA CYS A 35 -21.39 48.14 44.81
C CYS A 35 -21.61 47.19 45.99
N SER A 36 -20.99 46.01 45.91
CA SER A 36 -20.66 45.21 47.07
C SER A 36 -19.14 45.21 47.14
N ASP A 37 -18.65 45.92 48.14
CA ASP A 37 -17.28 46.10 48.55
C ASP A 37 -16.69 44.73 48.99
N ASP A 38 -16.18 43.96 48.03
CA ASP A 38 -15.34 42.77 48.28
C ASP A 38 -14.44 42.53 47.04
N ASP A 39 -13.43 43.39 46.93
CA ASP A 39 -12.32 43.26 46.00
C ASP A 39 -11.39 42.15 46.55
N ASP A 40 -11.56 40.91 46.09
CA ASP A 40 -10.50 39.87 46.06
C ASP A 40 -11.01 38.54 45.46
N ASN A 41 -11.41 38.54 44.19
CA ASN A 41 -11.28 37.40 43.25
C ASN A 41 -11.85 37.72 41.85
N ALA A 42 -11.57 38.91 41.30
CA ALA A 42 -11.91 39.19 39.91
C ALA A 42 -11.06 38.28 38.99
N VAL A 43 -11.64 37.16 38.53
CA VAL A 43 -11.00 36.27 37.57
C VAL A 43 -10.67 37.09 36.32
N THR A 44 -9.39 37.19 35.98
CA THR A 44 -8.93 37.91 34.80
C THR A 44 -9.54 37.25 33.55
N PRO A 45 -10.23 38.00 32.67
CA PRO A 45 -10.84 37.42 31.48
C PRO A 45 -9.76 36.88 30.53
N ILE A 46 -9.94 35.65 30.06
CA ILE A 46 -9.11 34.99 29.05
C ILE A 46 -9.97 34.87 27.81
N PHE A 47 -9.60 35.59 26.76
CA PHE A 47 -10.35 35.58 25.52
C PHE A 47 -9.90 34.45 24.59
N PRO A 48 -10.85 33.88 23.81
CA PRO A 48 -10.54 32.87 22.79
C PRO A 48 -9.84 33.51 21.58
N GLU A 49 -9.21 32.67 20.75
CA GLU A 49 -8.66 33.12 19.46
C GLU A 49 -9.76 33.59 18.50
N LYS A 50 -9.38 34.56 17.65
CA LYS A 50 -10.26 35.10 16.62
C LYS A 50 -10.50 34.05 15.53
N GLN A 51 -11.76 33.74 15.25
CA GLN A 51 -12.18 32.90 14.14
C GLN A 51 -12.67 33.74 12.96
N ASN A 52 -12.45 33.28 11.73
CA ASN A 52 -13.02 33.91 10.54
C ASN A 52 -13.99 32.93 9.88
N LEU A 53 -15.20 33.39 9.63
CA LEU A 53 -16.27 32.63 8.99
C LEU A 53 -16.66 33.30 7.68
N ILE A 54 -16.98 32.50 6.67
CA ILE A 54 -17.55 32.99 5.41
C ILE A 54 -18.89 32.28 5.24
N CYS A 55 -19.94 33.07 5.04
CA CYS A 55 -21.31 32.58 4.99
C CYS A 55 -22.04 33.16 3.79
N ASN A 56 -22.96 32.38 3.23
CA ASN A 56 -23.86 32.89 2.21
C ASN A 56 -25.01 33.69 2.83
N SER A 57 -25.72 34.46 2.01
CA SER A 57 -26.99 35.04 2.42
C SER A 57 -28.03 33.94 2.66
N ASN A 58 -28.85 34.10 3.69
CA ASN A 58 -29.82 33.12 4.22
C ASN A 58 -29.19 31.82 4.75
N ASP A 59 -27.90 31.86 5.12
CA ASP A 59 -27.17 30.74 5.70
C ASP A 59 -27.32 30.70 7.23
N THR A 60 -27.04 29.53 7.83
CA THR A 60 -26.90 29.36 9.27
C THR A 60 -25.59 28.67 9.59
N ARG A 61 -24.84 29.17 10.58
CA ARG A 61 -23.50 28.66 10.89
C ARG A 61 -23.27 28.58 12.40
N GLU A 62 -22.73 27.47 12.89
CA GLU A 62 -22.31 27.37 14.28
C GLU A 62 -21.04 28.18 14.55
N PHE A 63 -20.97 28.80 15.72
CA PHE A 63 -19.82 29.54 16.23
C PHE A 63 -19.55 29.10 17.67
N THR A 64 -18.40 28.47 17.89
CA THR A 64 -18.03 27.88 19.18
C THR A 64 -16.88 28.65 19.81
N PHE A 65 -16.99 29.01 21.09
CA PHE A 65 -15.95 29.72 21.82
C PHE A 65 -15.96 29.36 23.30
N THR A 66 -14.84 29.61 23.99
CA THR A 66 -14.72 29.37 25.44
C THR A 66 -14.59 30.69 26.18
N ALA A 67 -15.37 30.84 27.25
CA ALA A 67 -15.35 31.99 28.14
C ALA A 67 -15.03 31.54 29.57
N ASN A 68 -14.04 32.15 30.23
CA ASN A 68 -13.69 31.80 31.62
C ASN A 68 -14.45 32.61 32.68
N THR A 69 -15.23 33.62 32.26
CA THR A 69 -16.15 34.39 33.11
C THR A 69 -17.52 34.51 32.44
N ASN A 70 -18.51 35.09 33.13
CA ASN A 70 -19.76 35.49 32.48
C ASN A 70 -19.47 36.43 31.31
N TRP A 71 -20.27 36.30 30.26
CA TRP A 71 -19.96 36.90 28.97
C TRP A 71 -21.19 37.50 28.29
N SER A 72 -20.94 38.41 27.36
CA SER A 72 -21.90 38.85 26.35
C SER A 72 -21.25 38.88 24.96
N LEU A 73 -21.91 38.32 23.96
CA LEU A 73 -21.45 38.27 22.57
C LEU A 73 -22.37 39.13 21.72
N ALA A 74 -21.83 40.14 21.04
CA ALA A 74 -22.58 41.05 20.19
C ALA A 74 -22.14 40.95 18.72
N SER A 75 -23.10 41.06 17.80
CA SER A 75 -22.81 41.19 16.37
C SER A 75 -22.81 42.66 15.95
N SER A 76 -21.79 43.08 15.19
CA SER A 76 -21.66 44.45 14.70
C SER A 76 -22.54 44.77 13.49
N ALA A 77 -23.27 43.78 12.93
CA ALA A 77 -24.04 43.96 11.71
C ALA A 77 -25.44 43.35 11.82
N ILE A 78 -26.45 44.10 11.34
CA ILE A 78 -27.86 43.72 11.47
C ILE A 78 -28.27 42.45 10.71
N TRP A 79 -27.42 41.99 9.80
CA TRP A 79 -27.65 40.81 8.99
C TRP A 79 -27.03 39.55 9.59
N CYS A 80 -26.14 39.68 10.58
CA CYS A 80 -25.57 38.55 11.30
C CYS A 80 -26.22 38.49 12.67
N LYS A 81 -27.17 37.58 12.85
CA LYS A 81 -27.94 37.40 14.08
C LYS A 81 -27.54 36.12 14.78
N PHE A 82 -27.91 35.97 16.04
CA PHE A 82 -27.87 34.71 16.76
C PHE A 82 -29.27 34.10 16.80
N LYS A 83 -29.36 32.80 16.50
CA LYS A 83 -30.61 32.05 16.56
C LYS A 83 -31.11 32.00 18.01
N THR A 84 -32.37 32.35 18.21
CA THR A 84 -33.10 32.23 19.47
C THR A 84 -34.44 31.52 19.22
N ASP A 85 -35.14 31.13 20.29
CA ASP A 85 -36.44 30.45 20.18
C ASP A 85 -37.52 31.34 19.54
N ASP A 86 -37.36 32.67 19.62
CA ASP A 86 -38.20 33.64 18.93
C ASP A 86 -37.62 33.88 17.53
N GLU A 87 -38.33 33.47 16.47
CA GLU A 87 -37.93 33.41 15.05
C GLU A 87 -37.22 34.65 14.45
N LEU A 88 -37.17 35.77 15.17
CA LEU A 88 -36.56 37.04 14.74
C LEU A 88 -35.03 37.09 14.92
N GLY A 89 -34.46 36.24 15.77
CA GLY A 89 -33.05 36.22 16.15
C GLY A 89 -32.60 37.46 16.96
N GLU A 90 -31.52 37.32 17.73
CA GLU A 90 -30.98 38.40 18.57
C GLU A 90 -29.61 38.89 18.08
N PHE A 91 -29.24 40.13 18.41
CA PHE A 91 -27.92 40.71 18.05
C PHE A 91 -26.90 40.62 19.18
N VAL A 92 -27.36 40.27 20.38
CA VAL A 92 -26.55 40.16 21.57
C VAL A 92 -27.04 38.96 22.34
N LEU A 93 -26.14 38.05 22.68
CA LEU A 93 -26.39 36.98 23.64
C LEU A 93 -25.55 37.20 24.89
N SER A 94 -25.96 36.57 25.99
CA SER A 94 -25.19 36.55 27.23
C SER A 94 -25.30 35.20 27.90
N GLY A 95 -24.24 34.79 28.61
CA GLY A 95 -24.22 33.51 29.31
C GLY A 95 -23.19 33.47 30.43
N THR A 96 -23.11 32.31 31.07
CA THR A 96 -22.12 32.02 32.13
C THR A 96 -20.83 31.45 31.54
N ALA A 97 -19.76 31.42 32.34
CA ALA A 97 -18.50 30.79 31.95
C ALA A 97 -18.68 29.34 31.46
N GLY A 98 -17.82 28.91 30.54
CA GLY A 98 -17.82 27.58 29.90
C GLY A 98 -17.59 27.67 28.39
N THR A 99 -17.55 26.51 27.73
CA THR A 99 -17.60 26.41 26.26
C THR A 99 -19.03 26.63 25.78
N GLN A 100 -19.18 27.51 24.79
CA GLN A 100 -20.46 27.92 24.23
C GLN A 100 -20.47 27.65 22.74
N THR A 101 -21.58 27.16 22.22
CA THR A 101 -21.85 27.04 20.79
C THR A 101 -23.13 27.80 20.49
N VAL A 102 -23.03 28.83 19.65
CA VAL A 102 -24.18 29.63 19.20
C VAL A 102 -24.39 29.43 17.71
N THR A 103 -25.64 29.47 17.26
CA THR A 103 -25.95 29.41 15.82
C THR A 103 -26.14 30.82 15.28
N LEU A 104 -25.32 31.21 14.31
CA LEU A 104 -25.46 32.42 13.51
C LEU A 104 -26.57 32.25 12.47
N VAL A 105 -27.34 33.30 12.23
CA VAL A 105 -28.35 33.41 11.17
C VAL A 105 -27.96 34.60 10.29
N ILE A 106 -27.63 34.32 9.04
CA ILE A 106 -27.09 35.30 8.09
C ILE A 106 -28.22 35.72 7.17
N THR A 107 -28.81 36.89 7.39
CA THR A 107 -29.96 37.36 6.61
C THR A 107 -29.51 38.14 5.36
N ASN A 108 -30.46 38.38 4.46
CA ASN A 108 -30.29 39.29 3.32
C ASN A 108 -30.51 40.78 3.67
N ASP A 109 -30.64 41.13 4.95
CA ASP A 109 -30.90 42.50 5.38
C ASP A 109 -29.75 43.43 4.93
N ASN A 110 -30.11 44.60 4.38
CA ASN A 110 -29.18 45.61 3.86
C ASN A 110 -28.13 45.07 2.86
N MET A 111 -28.42 44.01 2.10
CA MET A 111 -27.56 43.58 0.99
C MET A 111 -27.62 44.58 -0.18
N GLN A 112 -26.46 45.08 -0.59
CA GLN A 112 -26.27 45.89 -1.80
C GLN A 112 -25.49 45.08 -2.84
N VAL A 113 -25.85 45.24 -4.11
CA VAL A 113 -25.19 44.53 -5.22
C VAL A 113 -23.70 44.93 -5.28
N GLY A 114 -22.81 43.93 -5.29
CA GLY A 114 -21.37 44.13 -5.47
C GLY A 114 -20.52 44.27 -4.18
N ASP A 115 -21.13 44.44 -3.01
CA ASP A 115 -20.40 44.61 -1.75
C ASP A 115 -20.20 43.29 -1.00
N VAL A 116 -18.96 43.07 -0.51
CA VAL A 116 -18.68 42.10 0.56
C VAL A 116 -18.92 42.80 1.89
N SER A 117 -19.75 42.24 2.76
CA SER A 117 -20.03 42.82 4.08
C SER A 117 -19.47 41.94 5.19
N VAL A 118 -18.79 42.53 6.17
CA VAL A 118 -18.21 41.83 7.32
C VAL A 118 -18.95 42.21 8.60
N ALA A 119 -19.35 41.21 9.39
CA ALA A 119 -19.85 41.37 10.76
C ALA A 119 -18.76 40.95 11.73
N LYS A 120 -18.53 41.74 12.78
CA LYS A 120 -17.64 41.40 13.88
C LYS A 120 -18.46 40.82 15.02
N LEU A 121 -17.97 39.73 15.60
CA LEU A 121 -18.51 39.13 16.81
C LEU A 121 -17.65 39.58 17.99
N GLU A 122 -18.22 40.46 18.80
CA GLU A 122 -17.56 41.16 19.91
C GLU A 122 -17.92 40.49 21.23
N LEU A 123 -16.95 39.82 21.86
CA LEU A 123 -17.11 39.18 23.16
C LEU A 123 -16.71 40.15 24.27
N THR A 124 -17.60 40.35 25.23
CA THR A 124 -17.39 41.14 26.44
C THR A 124 -17.31 40.22 27.66
N MET A 125 -16.20 40.30 28.39
CA MET A 125 -15.91 39.54 29.62
C MET A 125 -15.09 40.37 30.59
N GLY A 126 -15.40 40.31 31.89
CA GLY A 126 -14.62 41.03 32.91
C GLY A 126 -14.49 42.55 32.66
N GLY A 127 -15.49 43.16 32.01
CA GLY A 127 -15.47 44.59 31.65
C GLY A 127 -14.62 44.95 30.42
N GLN A 128 -14.02 43.97 29.74
CA GLN A 128 -13.25 44.15 28.51
C GLN A 128 -14.00 43.57 27.30
N THR A 129 -13.83 44.17 26.13
CA THR A 129 -14.48 43.72 24.88
C THR A 129 -13.43 43.52 23.79
N ILE A 130 -13.45 42.37 23.12
CA ILE A 130 -12.60 42.12 21.94
C ILE A 130 -13.41 41.46 20.81
N VAL A 131 -12.89 41.53 19.59
CA VAL A 131 -13.43 40.80 18.43
C VAL A 131 -12.88 39.38 18.43
N ILE A 132 -13.77 38.39 18.57
CA ILE A 132 -13.42 36.96 18.55
C ILE A 132 -13.91 36.24 17.30
N GLY A 133 -14.67 36.93 16.45
CA GLY A 133 -15.17 36.38 15.19
C GLY A 133 -15.28 37.46 14.12
N GLU A 134 -14.92 37.16 12.88
CA GLU A 134 -15.28 37.96 11.71
C GLU A 134 -16.07 37.09 10.74
N VAL A 135 -17.33 37.44 10.52
CA VAL A 135 -18.21 36.76 9.57
C VAL A 135 -18.25 37.58 8.29
N THR A 136 -17.77 37.04 7.19
CA THR A 136 -17.87 37.63 5.87
C THR A 136 -19.10 37.06 5.17
N ARG A 137 -20.03 37.92 4.76
CA ARG A 137 -21.19 37.52 3.96
C ARG A 137 -20.84 37.65 2.48
N SER A 138 -21.09 36.59 1.72
CA SER A 138 -20.85 36.56 0.27
C SER A 138 -21.65 37.62 -0.49
N LYS A 139 -21.20 37.94 -1.70
CA LYS A 139 -21.87 38.92 -2.56
C LYS A 139 -23.26 38.42 -3.01
N VAL A 140 -24.24 39.32 -3.05
CA VAL A 140 -25.64 39.06 -3.42
C VAL A 140 -25.82 38.41 -4.78
N ASP A 141 -24.98 38.82 -5.70
CA ASP A 141 -25.03 38.49 -7.10
C ASP A 141 -24.16 37.29 -7.42
N TYR A 142 -23.67 36.51 -6.44
CA TYR A 142 -22.91 35.29 -6.72
C TYR A 142 -23.87 34.11 -6.65
N GLU A 143 -24.32 33.67 -7.83
CA GLU A 143 -25.16 32.49 -8.01
C GLU A 143 -24.35 31.41 -8.71
N LEU A 144 -24.38 30.21 -8.15
CA LEU A 144 -23.83 28.99 -8.74
C LEU A 144 -24.93 27.95 -8.79
N LYS A 145 -25.06 27.28 -9.94
CA LYS A 145 -25.98 26.18 -10.17
C LYS A 145 -25.21 24.93 -10.53
N ILE A 146 -25.66 23.81 -9.97
CA ILE A 146 -25.12 22.48 -10.24
C ILE A 146 -26.24 21.66 -10.85
N TYR A 147 -25.95 21.01 -11.97
CA TYR A 147 -26.88 20.14 -12.67
C TYR A 147 -26.37 18.71 -12.67
N ASP A 148 -27.26 17.75 -12.40
CA ASP A 148 -26.95 16.32 -12.56
C ASP A 148 -26.75 15.94 -14.05
N LYS A 149 -26.42 14.68 -14.31
CA LYS A 149 -26.22 14.14 -15.66
C LYS A 149 -27.46 14.31 -16.54
N GLU A 150 -28.65 14.28 -15.94
CA GLU A 150 -29.94 14.45 -16.61
C GLU A 150 -30.29 15.93 -16.86
N GLY A 151 -29.50 16.86 -16.30
CA GLY A 151 -29.66 18.31 -16.46
C GLY A 151 -30.58 18.96 -15.43
N ASN A 152 -30.96 18.26 -14.36
CA ASN A 152 -31.78 18.80 -13.27
C ASN A 152 -30.92 19.66 -12.34
N ASP A 153 -31.42 20.83 -11.95
CA ASP A 153 -30.77 21.70 -10.96
C ASP A 153 -30.85 21.07 -9.55
N ILE A 154 -29.71 20.68 -9.01
CA ILE A 154 -29.56 19.99 -7.72
C ILE A 154 -28.91 20.86 -6.65
N THR A 155 -28.76 22.16 -6.89
CA THR A 155 -27.93 23.08 -6.10
C THR A 155 -28.26 23.15 -4.61
N LYS A 156 -29.54 23.03 -4.23
CA LYS A 156 -29.98 23.26 -2.84
C LYS A 156 -30.04 22.01 -1.98
N ASP A 157 -30.75 20.99 -2.48
CA ASP A 157 -31.11 19.80 -1.70
C ASP A 157 -30.65 18.50 -2.35
N GLY A 158 -29.89 18.59 -3.45
CA GLY A 158 -29.44 17.42 -4.18
C GLY A 158 -28.08 16.90 -3.73
N VAL A 159 -27.69 15.80 -4.35
CA VAL A 159 -26.42 15.11 -4.12
C VAL A 159 -25.79 14.82 -5.47
N LEU A 160 -24.46 14.95 -5.55
CA LEU A 160 -23.72 14.46 -6.70
C LEU A 160 -23.34 12.99 -6.48
N LYS A 161 -23.62 12.17 -7.49
CA LYS A 161 -23.16 10.79 -7.50
C LYS A 161 -21.70 10.73 -7.92
N VAL A 162 -20.95 9.87 -7.25
CA VAL A 162 -19.57 9.51 -7.60
C VAL A 162 -19.60 8.17 -8.30
N GLY A 163 -18.90 8.04 -9.43
CA GLY A 163 -18.83 6.80 -10.21
C GLY A 163 -17.79 5.80 -9.71
N TYR A 164 -17.89 4.57 -10.21
CA TYR A 164 -16.89 3.50 -10.07
C TYR A 164 -16.32 3.18 -11.46
N GLN A 165 -14.99 3.21 -11.62
CA GLN A 165 -14.21 3.09 -12.87
C GLN A 165 -14.47 4.20 -13.91
N GLU A 166 -15.74 4.54 -14.13
CA GLU A 166 -16.23 5.60 -15.00
C GLU A 166 -16.62 6.85 -14.20
N TYR A 167 -16.44 8.03 -14.80
CA TYR A 167 -16.88 9.28 -14.21
C TYR A 167 -18.40 9.45 -14.33
N VAL A 168 -19.04 9.84 -13.23
CA VAL A 168 -20.40 10.39 -13.29
C VAL A 168 -20.31 11.88 -13.54
N LEU A 169 -20.85 12.31 -14.69
CA LEU A 169 -20.76 13.68 -15.18
C LEU A 169 -21.82 14.57 -14.53
N PHE A 170 -21.47 15.85 -14.38
CA PHE A 170 -22.35 16.91 -13.89
C PHE A 170 -21.94 18.25 -14.53
N ASP A 171 -22.84 19.23 -14.57
CA ASP A 171 -22.53 20.57 -15.05
C ASP A 171 -22.56 21.59 -13.92
N VAL A 172 -21.66 22.57 -13.97
CA VAL A 172 -21.66 23.73 -13.08
C VAL A 172 -21.72 25.01 -13.90
N GLU A 173 -22.58 25.94 -13.48
CA GLU A 173 -22.72 27.26 -14.08
C GLU A 173 -22.79 28.30 -12.98
N ALA A 174 -21.94 29.31 -13.04
CA ALA A 174 -21.98 30.43 -12.11
C ALA A 174 -21.90 31.76 -12.85
N ASN A 175 -22.46 32.80 -12.25
CA ASN A 175 -22.34 34.16 -12.77
C ASN A 175 -21.04 34.87 -12.35
N PHE A 176 -20.10 34.11 -11.79
CA PHE A 176 -18.74 34.50 -11.46
C PHE A 176 -17.75 33.41 -11.94
N ARG A 177 -16.46 33.69 -11.93
CA ARG A 177 -15.43 32.67 -12.19
C ARG A 177 -15.30 31.76 -10.98
N PHE A 178 -15.43 30.46 -11.16
CA PHE A 178 -15.34 29.50 -10.05
C PHE A 178 -14.22 28.47 -10.26
N ALA A 179 -13.81 27.85 -9.16
CA ALA A 179 -12.98 26.66 -9.14
C ALA A 179 -13.54 25.67 -8.11
N ALA A 180 -13.43 24.37 -8.37
CA ALA A 180 -13.55 23.36 -7.32
C ALA A 180 -12.32 23.45 -6.41
N THR A 181 -12.51 23.76 -5.13
CA THR A 181 -11.44 24.09 -4.18
C THR A 181 -11.31 23.10 -3.03
N ASN A 182 -12.34 22.28 -2.78
CA ASN A 182 -12.29 21.21 -1.81
C ASN A 182 -12.97 19.96 -2.38
N LEU A 183 -12.34 18.82 -2.19
CA LEU A 183 -12.85 17.51 -2.62
C LEU A 183 -12.44 16.48 -1.56
N PRO A 184 -13.29 15.52 -1.20
CA PRO A 184 -12.88 14.48 -0.26
C PRO A 184 -11.74 13.65 -0.85
N GLY A 185 -10.78 13.23 -0.01
CA GLY A 185 -9.56 12.53 -0.46
C GLY A 185 -9.77 11.14 -1.07
N TRP A 186 -11.01 10.74 -1.29
CA TRP A 186 -11.42 9.50 -1.92
C TRP A 186 -12.10 9.68 -3.27
N VAL A 187 -12.27 10.92 -3.71
CA VAL A 187 -12.88 11.25 -4.99
C VAL A 187 -11.80 11.80 -5.90
N GLU A 188 -11.85 11.37 -7.15
CA GLU A 188 -11.09 11.95 -8.25
C GLU A 188 -12.04 12.79 -9.10
N LEU A 189 -11.56 13.99 -9.45
CA LEU A 189 -12.23 14.91 -10.35
C LEU A 189 -11.65 14.73 -11.76
N ASP A 190 -12.52 14.62 -12.76
CA ASP A 190 -12.11 14.53 -14.16
C ASP A 190 -11.22 15.72 -14.55
N GLY A 191 -10.09 15.43 -15.18
CA GLY A 191 -9.04 16.41 -15.50
C GLY A 191 -8.26 16.98 -14.31
N GLY A 192 -8.50 16.52 -13.08
CA GLY A 192 -7.80 16.92 -11.85
C GLY A 192 -8.14 18.33 -11.33
N SER A 193 -8.82 19.15 -12.13
CA SER A 193 -9.27 20.49 -11.76
C SER A 193 -10.51 20.87 -12.57
N LEU A 194 -11.45 21.56 -11.92
CA LEU A 194 -12.65 22.09 -12.55
C LEU A 194 -12.71 23.59 -12.29
N VAL A 195 -12.47 24.38 -13.35
CA VAL A 195 -12.57 25.85 -13.32
C VAL A 195 -13.57 26.30 -14.37
N GLY A 196 -14.43 27.25 -14.00
CA GLY A 196 -15.48 27.72 -14.89
C GLY A 196 -15.50 29.23 -15.09
N PRO A 197 -15.67 29.70 -16.34
CA PRO A 197 -15.83 31.11 -16.62
C PRO A 197 -17.26 31.58 -16.32
N VAL A 198 -17.41 32.90 -16.20
CA VAL A 198 -18.69 33.56 -15.96
C VAL A 198 -19.75 33.17 -16.99
N ASN A 199 -20.94 32.79 -16.50
CA ASN A 199 -22.16 32.48 -17.27
C ASN A 199 -21.95 31.44 -18.38
N LYS A 200 -21.12 30.43 -18.12
CA LYS A 200 -21.03 29.25 -18.99
C LYS A 200 -21.10 27.99 -18.15
N LYS A 201 -21.84 27.01 -18.66
CA LYS A 201 -21.78 25.64 -18.17
C LYS A 201 -20.41 25.04 -18.44
N VAL A 202 -19.84 24.43 -17.42
CA VAL A 202 -18.63 23.60 -17.50
C VAL A 202 -18.95 22.24 -16.93
N GLN A 203 -18.60 21.21 -17.68
CA GLN A 203 -18.81 19.83 -17.29
C GLN A 203 -17.66 19.38 -16.38
N GLY A 204 -18.00 18.72 -15.29
CA GLY A 204 -17.08 17.94 -14.47
C GLY A 204 -17.49 16.48 -14.45
N GLY A 205 -16.63 15.64 -13.86
CA GLY A 205 -16.91 14.24 -13.60
C GLY A 205 -16.33 13.82 -12.26
N LEU A 206 -17.05 13.00 -11.51
CA LEU A 206 -16.55 12.43 -10.24
C LEU A 206 -16.50 10.90 -10.33
N ARG A 207 -15.39 10.33 -9.88
CA ARG A 207 -15.27 8.88 -9.60
C ARG A 207 -14.49 8.64 -8.32
N ILE A 208 -14.59 7.43 -7.77
CA ILE A 208 -13.82 7.04 -6.59
C ILE A 208 -12.35 6.80 -6.95
N ILE A 209 -11.44 7.13 -6.02
CA ILE A 209 -10.05 6.67 -6.07
C ILE A 209 -10.00 5.23 -5.57
N GLU A 210 -9.66 4.30 -6.45
CA GLU A 210 -9.55 2.88 -6.13
C GLU A 210 -8.33 2.62 -5.25
N ASN A 211 -8.52 1.84 -4.17
CA ASN A 211 -7.44 1.44 -3.27
C ASN A 211 -7.53 -0.03 -2.81
N GLY A 212 -8.37 -0.82 -3.47
CA GLY A 212 -8.59 -2.24 -3.19
C GLY A 212 -9.67 -2.52 -2.14
N ILE A 213 -10.06 -1.52 -1.34
CA ILE A 213 -10.93 -1.72 -0.17
C ILE A 213 -12.17 -0.83 -0.24
N ARG A 214 -11.97 0.48 -0.45
CA ARG A 214 -13.03 1.49 -0.27
C ARG A 214 -14.13 1.36 -1.31
N GLU A 215 -13.75 1.07 -2.54
CA GLU A 215 -14.66 0.99 -3.69
C GLU A 215 -15.79 -0.02 -3.47
N LYS A 216 -15.59 -1.02 -2.61
CA LYS A 216 -16.59 -2.05 -2.29
C LYS A 216 -17.80 -1.48 -1.54
N TYR A 217 -17.64 -0.39 -0.80
CA TYR A 217 -18.66 0.07 0.15
C TYR A 217 -19.29 1.41 -0.24
N PRO A 218 -20.62 1.55 -0.09
CA PRO A 218 -21.30 2.82 -0.28
C PRO A 218 -20.80 3.91 0.68
N VAL A 219 -20.80 5.16 0.22
CA VAL A 219 -20.59 6.35 1.05
C VAL A 219 -21.87 7.16 1.03
N LEU A 220 -22.51 7.29 2.20
CA LEU A 220 -23.71 8.08 2.37
C LEU A 220 -23.40 9.58 2.30
N ALA A 221 -24.38 10.36 1.83
CA ALA A 221 -24.29 11.81 1.81
C ALA A 221 -24.18 12.37 3.23
N SER A 222 -23.15 13.16 3.49
CA SER A 222 -22.90 13.83 4.78
C SER A 222 -22.29 15.20 4.56
N ASP A 223 -22.27 16.03 5.62
CA ASP A 223 -21.64 17.35 5.56
C ASP A 223 -20.09 17.28 5.50
N GLU A 224 -19.52 16.11 5.77
CA GLU A 224 -18.08 15.81 5.65
C GLU A 224 -17.70 15.36 4.23
N ASN A 225 -18.65 14.84 3.45
CA ASN A 225 -18.46 14.34 2.10
C ASN A 225 -19.01 15.34 1.08
N VAL A 226 -18.33 16.47 0.90
CA VAL A 226 -18.77 17.55 0.00
C VAL A 226 -17.67 17.93 -0.98
N ILE A 227 -18.08 18.32 -2.20
CA ILE A 227 -17.26 19.14 -3.10
C ILE A 227 -17.62 20.61 -2.88
N THR A 228 -16.62 21.48 -2.80
CA THR A 228 -16.81 22.93 -2.65
C THR A 228 -16.33 23.68 -3.88
N PHE A 229 -17.13 24.61 -4.35
CA PHE A 229 -16.83 25.56 -5.41
C PHE A 229 -16.63 26.95 -4.82
N SER A 230 -15.58 27.64 -5.22
CA SER A 230 -15.27 29.00 -4.74
C SER A 230 -14.93 29.93 -5.89
N ASP A 231 -15.10 31.24 -5.68
CA ASP A 231 -14.49 32.22 -6.58
C ASP A 231 -12.99 32.41 -6.29
N GLU A 232 -12.30 33.05 -7.24
CA GLU A 232 -10.83 33.26 -7.20
C GLU A 232 -10.33 33.98 -5.94
N GLU A 233 -11.18 34.79 -5.30
CA GLU A 233 -10.83 35.56 -4.11
C GLU A 233 -11.41 34.97 -2.81
N GLY A 234 -12.06 33.78 -2.86
CA GLY A 234 -12.64 33.14 -1.67
C GLY A 234 -13.75 33.97 -1.01
N ARG A 235 -14.53 34.72 -1.80
CA ARG A 235 -15.68 35.55 -1.41
C ARG A 235 -17.01 34.80 -1.54
N ALA A 236 -17.07 33.68 -2.25
CA ALA A 236 -18.23 32.80 -2.32
C ALA A 236 -17.81 31.33 -2.20
N PHE A 237 -18.64 30.53 -1.54
CA PHE A 237 -18.46 29.10 -1.37
C PHE A 237 -19.79 28.39 -1.56
N HIS A 238 -19.83 27.39 -2.44
CA HIS A 238 -20.98 26.54 -2.65
C HIS A 238 -20.55 25.09 -2.49
N SER A 239 -21.13 24.38 -1.53
CA SER A 239 -20.83 22.97 -1.29
C SER A 239 -22.04 22.12 -1.66
N ILE A 240 -21.79 20.97 -2.29
CA ILE A 240 -22.81 19.95 -2.52
C ILE A 240 -22.32 18.60 -2.00
N LYS A 241 -23.25 17.85 -1.40
CA LYS A 241 -22.96 16.53 -0.83
C LYS A 241 -22.68 15.53 -1.94
N LEU A 242 -21.77 14.61 -1.66
CA LEU A 242 -21.41 13.51 -2.52
C LEU A 242 -22.00 12.21 -1.97
N VAL A 243 -22.46 11.35 -2.87
CA VAL A 243 -22.89 9.99 -2.56
C VAL A 243 -22.17 9.01 -3.48
N TYR A 244 -21.77 7.87 -2.93
CA TYR A 244 -21.20 6.76 -3.68
C TYR A 244 -22.01 5.51 -3.37
N GLU A 245 -22.45 4.78 -4.39
CA GLU A 245 -23.33 3.62 -4.23
C GLU A 245 -22.55 2.30 -4.02
N GLY A 246 -21.21 2.35 -4.00
CA GLY A 246 -20.36 1.16 -4.01
C GLY A 246 -20.04 0.70 -5.43
N MET A 247 -19.35 -0.44 -5.53
CA MET A 247 -19.15 -1.12 -6.82
C MET A 247 -20.48 -1.37 -7.52
N THR A 248 -20.47 -1.37 -8.85
CA THR A 248 -21.69 -1.64 -9.64
C THR A 248 -22.21 -3.05 -9.31
N PRO A 249 -23.50 -3.22 -8.93
CA PRO A 249 -24.06 -4.53 -8.65
C PRO A 249 -23.86 -5.50 -9.83
N GLY A 250 -23.37 -6.71 -9.53
CA GLY A 250 -23.08 -7.73 -10.55
C GLY A 250 -21.61 -7.74 -11.01
N VAL A 251 -20.88 -6.63 -10.83
CA VAL A 251 -19.45 -6.56 -11.14
C VAL A 251 -18.65 -7.21 -10.02
N MET A 252 -17.71 -8.07 -10.39
CA MET A 252 -16.86 -8.81 -9.46
C MET A 252 -15.45 -8.95 -10.04
N GLU A 253 -14.44 -8.84 -9.19
CA GLU A 253 -13.07 -9.19 -9.50
C GLU A 253 -12.70 -10.48 -8.76
N LEU A 254 -12.31 -11.52 -9.50
CA LEU A 254 -11.92 -12.82 -8.96
C LEU A 254 -10.43 -13.05 -9.16
N LYS A 255 -9.66 -13.10 -8.06
CA LYS A 255 -8.25 -13.50 -8.07
C LYS A 255 -8.15 -14.98 -7.76
N ARG A 256 -7.73 -15.74 -8.78
CA ARG A 256 -7.61 -17.20 -8.71
C ARG A 256 -6.28 -17.62 -8.08
N PRO A 257 -6.19 -18.88 -7.58
CA PRO A 257 -4.93 -19.42 -7.08
C PRO A 257 -3.83 -19.48 -8.15
N SER A 258 -4.21 -19.62 -9.42
CA SER A 258 -3.34 -19.55 -10.59
C SER A 258 -4.10 -19.10 -11.84
N SER A 259 -3.37 -18.81 -12.92
CA SER A 259 -3.97 -18.42 -14.21
C SER A 259 -4.65 -19.59 -14.93
N ASN A 260 -4.23 -20.83 -14.68
CA ASN A 260 -4.89 -22.02 -15.21
C ASN A 260 -5.99 -22.45 -14.22
N MET A 261 -7.22 -22.58 -14.69
CA MET A 261 -8.35 -23.00 -13.84
C MET A 261 -8.43 -24.52 -13.69
N TYR A 262 -7.75 -25.30 -14.55
CA TYR A 262 -7.86 -26.76 -14.62
C TYR A 262 -6.61 -27.45 -14.08
N ASP A 263 -6.58 -28.79 -14.16
CA ASP A 263 -5.41 -29.62 -13.81
C ASP A 263 -4.96 -29.52 -12.35
N TRP A 264 -5.81 -28.99 -11.47
CA TRP A 264 -5.59 -29.09 -10.03
C TRP A 264 -5.78 -30.54 -9.58
N VAL A 265 -4.88 -31.00 -8.73
CA VAL A 265 -4.91 -32.32 -8.10
C VAL A 265 -4.96 -32.13 -6.60
N VAL A 266 -5.93 -32.78 -5.97
CA VAL A 266 -6.08 -32.82 -4.51
C VAL A 266 -5.75 -34.22 -4.02
N SER A 267 -4.95 -34.34 -2.96
CA SER A 267 -4.66 -35.63 -2.35
C SER A 267 -5.90 -36.29 -1.76
N LEU A 268 -5.89 -37.61 -1.63
CA LEU A 268 -6.99 -38.36 -1.03
C LEU A 268 -7.32 -37.91 0.40
N ASP A 269 -6.36 -37.43 1.18
CA ASP A 269 -6.64 -36.87 2.52
C ASP A 269 -7.18 -35.43 2.49
N GLY A 270 -7.25 -34.80 1.32
CA GLY A 270 -7.71 -33.42 1.14
C GLY A 270 -6.69 -32.36 1.54
N LYS A 271 -5.46 -32.76 1.92
CA LYS A 271 -4.47 -31.87 2.53
C LYS A 271 -3.44 -31.29 1.56
N SER A 272 -3.38 -31.73 0.31
CA SER A 272 -2.42 -31.25 -0.67
C SER A 272 -3.14 -30.89 -1.95
N PHE A 273 -3.03 -29.63 -2.34
CA PHE A 273 -3.50 -29.10 -3.63
C PHE A 273 -2.26 -28.87 -4.49
N THR A 274 -2.24 -29.39 -5.70
CA THR A 274 -1.11 -29.27 -6.63
C THR A 274 -1.61 -28.95 -8.02
N GLN A 275 -0.87 -28.13 -8.76
CA GLN A 275 -1.14 -27.90 -10.17
C GLN A 275 0.18 -28.03 -10.94
N GLY A 276 0.22 -29.00 -11.85
CA GLY A 276 1.33 -29.14 -12.77
C GLY A 276 1.29 -28.02 -13.80
N SER A 277 2.46 -27.52 -14.20
CA SER A 277 2.51 -26.75 -15.43
C SER A 277 2.34 -27.75 -16.59
N GLY A 278 1.41 -27.49 -17.51
CA GLY A 278 1.21 -28.31 -18.72
C GLY A 278 2.37 -28.22 -19.71
N GLY A 279 3.61 -28.15 -19.23
CA GLY A 279 4.83 -27.98 -20.00
C GLY A 279 5.37 -29.30 -20.55
N VAL A 280 5.78 -29.26 -21.81
CA VAL A 280 6.62 -30.28 -22.45
C VAL A 280 7.83 -30.57 -21.56
N ALA A 281 8.15 -31.85 -21.36
CA ALA A 281 9.31 -32.26 -20.58
C ALA A 281 10.60 -31.55 -21.05
N GLY A 282 11.26 -30.84 -20.14
CA GLY A 282 12.58 -30.23 -20.39
C GLY A 282 12.66 -28.70 -20.22
N THR A 283 11.56 -28.00 -19.98
CA THR A 283 11.57 -26.59 -19.58
C THR A 283 11.10 -26.48 -18.13
N GLY A 284 11.86 -25.78 -17.27
CA GLY A 284 11.56 -25.63 -15.84
C GLY A 284 10.08 -25.34 -15.59
N SER A 285 9.40 -26.31 -14.97
CA SER A 285 7.95 -26.29 -14.74
C SER A 285 7.71 -25.91 -13.29
N SER A 286 7.22 -24.69 -13.03
CA SER A 286 6.77 -24.29 -11.69
C SER A 286 5.50 -25.05 -11.32
N THR A 287 5.57 -25.97 -10.36
CA THR A 287 4.41 -26.61 -9.74
C THR A 287 3.89 -25.73 -8.60
N THR A 288 2.62 -25.31 -8.67
CA THR A 288 1.98 -24.59 -7.56
C THR A 288 1.41 -25.60 -6.57
N SER A 289 1.77 -25.50 -5.29
CA SER A 289 1.27 -26.41 -4.25
C SER A 289 0.80 -25.68 -3.00
N PHE A 290 -0.36 -26.07 -2.46
CA PHE A 290 -0.91 -25.56 -1.20
C PHE A 290 -1.24 -26.72 -0.26
N LYS A 291 -1.14 -26.50 1.06
CA LYS A 291 -1.53 -27.50 2.06
C LYS A 291 -2.76 -27.09 2.84
N ASN A 292 -3.60 -28.09 3.13
CA ASN A 292 -4.88 -28.04 3.86
C ASN A 292 -5.98 -27.18 3.22
N ARG A 293 -5.61 -26.05 2.60
CA ARG A 293 -6.54 -25.06 2.07
C ARG A 293 -5.99 -24.45 0.78
N LEU A 294 -6.87 -24.06 -0.14
CA LEU A 294 -6.50 -23.38 -1.39
C LEU A 294 -7.09 -21.96 -1.39
N PRO A 295 -6.26 -20.90 -1.34
CA PRO A 295 -6.75 -19.52 -1.23
C PRO A 295 -7.14 -18.92 -2.58
N PHE A 296 -8.21 -18.13 -2.59
CA PHE A 296 -8.60 -17.25 -3.69
C PHE A 296 -9.30 -16.01 -3.12
N THR A 297 -9.39 -14.92 -3.89
CA THR A 297 -10.04 -13.70 -3.40
C THR A 297 -11.13 -13.21 -4.33
N VAL A 298 -12.20 -12.68 -3.74
CA VAL A 298 -13.29 -12.03 -4.45
C VAL A 298 -13.43 -10.60 -3.98
N LYS A 299 -13.61 -9.68 -4.91
CA LYS A 299 -13.94 -8.28 -4.64
C LYS A 299 -15.23 -7.95 -5.37
N THR A 300 -16.24 -7.56 -4.61
CA THR A 300 -17.60 -7.26 -5.09
C THR A 300 -18.26 -6.25 -4.14
N LEU A 301 -19.41 -5.71 -4.55
CA LEU A 301 -20.20 -4.79 -3.74
C LEU A 301 -20.48 -5.36 -2.35
N GLU A 302 -20.08 -4.62 -1.31
CA GLU A 302 -20.25 -4.93 0.11
C GLU A 302 -19.75 -6.32 0.54
N ASP A 303 -18.77 -6.90 -0.19
CA ASP A 303 -18.29 -8.28 0.03
C ASP A 303 -19.39 -9.35 -0.02
N LYS A 304 -20.49 -9.05 -0.73
CA LYS A 304 -21.61 -9.99 -0.89
C LYS A 304 -21.41 -10.87 -2.13
N TYR A 305 -21.09 -12.13 -1.88
CA TYR A 305 -20.89 -13.17 -2.89
C TYR A 305 -21.44 -14.52 -2.40
N HIS A 306 -21.49 -15.47 -3.31
CA HIS A 306 -21.85 -16.87 -3.08
C HIS A 306 -20.85 -17.79 -3.77
N VAL A 307 -20.37 -18.82 -3.08
CA VAL A 307 -19.53 -19.87 -3.67
C VAL A 307 -20.41 -21.07 -4.00
N VAL A 308 -20.39 -21.48 -5.27
CA VAL A 308 -21.18 -22.59 -5.79
C VAL A 308 -20.28 -23.77 -6.10
N PHE A 309 -20.67 -24.95 -5.60
CA PHE A 309 -19.94 -26.19 -5.76
C PHE A 309 -20.64 -27.11 -6.77
N VAL A 310 -19.85 -27.68 -7.68
CA VAL A 310 -20.33 -28.61 -8.72
C VAL A 310 -19.42 -29.84 -8.73
N THR A 311 -20.00 -31.02 -8.93
CA THR A 311 -19.27 -32.30 -8.96
C THR A 311 -19.49 -33.02 -10.29
N LYS A 312 -18.50 -33.80 -10.74
CA LYS A 312 -18.64 -34.69 -11.89
C LYS A 312 -19.14 -36.07 -11.45
N GLY A 313 -20.17 -36.57 -12.10
CA GLY A 313 -20.73 -37.90 -11.86
C GLY A 313 -19.76 -39.01 -12.25
N ALA A 314 -19.48 -39.91 -11.31
CA ALA A 314 -18.54 -41.03 -11.49
C ALA A 314 -18.93 -42.02 -12.60
N SER A 315 -20.22 -42.13 -12.95
CA SER A 315 -20.75 -43.15 -13.87
C SER A 315 -21.16 -42.64 -15.25
N ASN A 316 -21.28 -41.32 -15.44
CA ASN A 316 -21.85 -40.75 -16.68
C ASN A 316 -21.18 -39.44 -17.14
N ASN A 317 -20.15 -38.96 -16.43
CA ASN A 317 -19.42 -37.72 -16.70
C ASN A 317 -20.24 -36.42 -16.63
N ASN A 318 -21.56 -36.47 -16.39
CA ASN A 318 -22.39 -35.28 -16.23
C ASN A 318 -21.96 -34.48 -14.99
N LEU A 319 -22.15 -33.16 -15.04
CA LEU A 319 -21.96 -32.30 -13.89
C LEU A 319 -23.24 -32.19 -13.08
N TYR A 320 -23.09 -32.04 -11.77
CA TYR A 320 -24.19 -31.95 -10.81
C TYR A 320 -23.93 -30.83 -9.82
N PHE A 321 -24.96 -30.04 -9.55
CA PHE A 321 -24.92 -29.04 -8.49
C PHE A 321 -24.85 -29.72 -7.12
N GLU A 322 -23.86 -29.34 -6.31
CA GLU A 322 -23.63 -29.92 -4.98
C GLU A 322 -24.20 -29.02 -3.87
N GLY A 323 -24.13 -27.70 -4.04
CA GLY A 323 -24.63 -26.71 -3.09
C GLY A 323 -23.97 -25.33 -3.17
N VAL A 324 -24.34 -24.46 -2.23
CA VAL A 324 -23.82 -23.09 -2.07
C VAL A 324 -23.25 -22.92 -0.67
N ASP A 325 -22.23 -22.08 -0.49
CA ASP A 325 -21.50 -21.88 0.77
C ASP A 325 -22.36 -21.50 2.00
N ASP A 326 -23.55 -20.94 1.79
CA ASP A 326 -24.47 -20.58 2.87
C ASP A 326 -25.46 -21.70 3.27
N ASP A 327 -25.38 -22.90 2.68
CA ASP A 327 -26.26 -24.00 3.06
C ASP A 327 -25.89 -24.58 4.43
N GLU A 328 -26.90 -24.80 5.27
CA GLU A 328 -26.77 -25.32 6.65
C GLU A 328 -25.95 -26.61 6.77
N TRP A 329 -25.84 -27.39 5.69
CA TRP A 329 -25.17 -28.69 5.65
C TRP A 329 -23.91 -28.68 4.76
N MET A 330 -23.41 -27.51 4.34
CA MET A 330 -22.20 -27.44 3.51
C MET A 330 -20.98 -28.00 4.22
N ASP A 331 -20.84 -27.79 5.52
CA ASP A 331 -19.74 -28.37 6.30
C ASP A 331 -19.77 -29.90 6.30
N GLU A 332 -20.87 -30.54 5.93
CA GLU A 332 -20.99 -31.99 5.76
C GLU A 332 -20.57 -32.45 4.35
N LYS A 333 -20.65 -31.56 3.35
CA LYS A 333 -20.22 -31.82 1.98
C LYS A 333 -18.70 -31.98 1.89
N TRP A 334 -18.26 -32.52 0.76
CA TRP A 334 -16.84 -32.84 0.55
C TRP A 334 -16.01 -31.66 0.04
N MET A 335 -16.66 -30.57 -0.35
CA MET A 335 -16.10 -29.27 -0.67
C MET A 335 -16.77 -28.22 0.22
N SER A 336 -16.00 -27.31 0.78
CA SER A 336 -16.49 -26.15 1.54
C SER A 336 -15.50 -25.00 1.49
N CYS A 337 -15.92 -23.81 1.92
CA CYS A 337 -15.06 -22.63 1.95
C CYS A 337 -15.13 -21.96 3.32
N GLU A 338 -14.01 -21.38 3.75
CA GLU A 338 -13.94 -20.48 4.90
C GLU A 338 -13.60 -19.06 4.45
N ASP A 339 -14.35 -18.10 4.99
CA ASP A 339 -14.00 -16.67 5.01
C ASP A 339 -14.32 -16.14 6.42
N GLU A 340 -13.29 -16.13 7.28
CA GLU A 340 -13.42 -15.77 8.69
C GLU A 340 -13.83 -14.31 8.90
N LYS A 341 -13.42 -13.42 7.99
CA LYS A 341 -13.59 -11.97 8.11
C LYS A 341 -14.75 -11.43 7.28
N LYS A 342 -15.30 -12.24 6.37
CA LYS A 342 -16.31 -11.82 5.39
C LYS A 342 -15.82 -10.64 4.56
N ASP A 343 -14.54 -10.68 4.19
CA ASP A 343 -13.87 -9.62 3.43
C ASP A 343 -13.46 -10.05 2.00
N GLY A 344 -13.85 -11.26 1.61
CA GLY A 344 -13.59 -11.84 0.30
C GLY A 344 -12.27 -12.61 0.19
N ASN A 345 -11.54 -12.81 1.30
CA ASN A 345 -10.38 -13.71 1.34
C ASN A 345 -10.82 -15.13 1.69
N ILE A 346 -10.96 -15.98 0.68
CA ILE A 346 -11.62 -17.28 0.81
C ILE A 346 -10.60 -18.41 0.74
N SER A 347 -10.80 -19.44 1.57
CA SER A 347 -10.03 -20.67 1.58
C SER A 347 -10.91 -21.88 1.25
N LEU A 348 -10.66 -22.54 0.11
CA LEU A 348 -11.30 -23.81 -0.24
C LEU A 348 -10.73 -24.96 0.61
N ILE A 349 -11.61 -25.83 1.08
CA ILE A 349 -11.31 -27.04 1.84
C ILE A 349 -11.92 -28.23 1.12
N VAL A 350 -11.18 -29.33 1.08
CA VAL A 350 -11.64 -30.59 0.50
C VAL A 350 -11.51 -31.69 1.55
N LYS A 351 -12.59 -32.43 1.79
CA LYS A 351 -12.58 -33.54 2.75
C LYS A 351 -11.82 -34.76 2.21
N PRO A 352 -11.35 -35.64 3.12
CA PRO A 352 -10.81 -36.92 2.72
C PRO A 352 -11.76 -37.71 1.80
N PHE A 353 -11.17 -38.42 0.85
CA PHE A 353 -11.82 -39.35 -0.05
C PHE A 353 -11.18 -40.73 0.12
N THR A 354 -12.01 -41.74 0.33
CA THR A 354 -11.58 -43.14 0.38
C THR A 354 -11.99 -43.80 -0.93
N PRO A 355 -11.05 -44.08 -1.84
CA PRO A 355 -11.35 -44.76 -3.10
C PRO A 355 -12.01 -46.12 -2.88
N ILE A 356 -12.97 -46.44 -3.74
CA ILE A 356 -13.56 -47.78 -3.80
C ILE A 356 -13.17 -48.37 -5.15
N SER A 357 -12.26 -49.35 -5.12
CA SER A 357 -11.75 -50.01 -6.32
C SER A 357 -12.91 -50.56 -7.17
N GLY A 358 -12.87 -50.27 -8.47
CA GLY A 358 -13.91 -50.67 -9.42
C GLY A 358 -15.19 -49.83 -9.38
N TYR A 359 -15.24 -48.74 -8.60
CA TYR A 359 -16.38 -47.81 -8.57
C TYR A 359 -15.95 -46.35 -8.73
N ALA A 360 -15.18 -45.82 -7.79
CA ALA A 360 -14.69 -44.45 -7.84
C ALA A 360 -13.29 -44.40 -7.24
N GLU A 361 -12.29 -44.31 -8.13
CA GLU A 361 -10.88 -44.21 -7.75
C GLU A 361 -10.42 -42.75 -7.62
N GLU A 362 -11.18 -41.84 -8.22
CA GLU A 362 -11.02 -40.39 -8.14
C GLU A 362 -12.39 -39.69 -8.19
N ARG A 363 -12.43 -38.42 -7.80
CA ARG A 363 -13.61 -37.56 -7.98
C ARG A 363 -13.20 -36.16 -8.45
N VAL A 364 -14.06 -35.50 -9.22
CA VAL A 364 -13.78 -34.19 -9.83
C VAL A 364 -14.75 -33.16 -9.30
N GLY A 365 -14.22 -32.02 -8.87
CA GLY A 365 -14.98 -30.88 -8.35
C GLY A 365 -14.68 -29.60 -9.11
N TYR A 366 -15.68 -28.72 -9.16
CA TYR A 366 -15.60 -27.37 -9.71
C TYR A 366 -16.10 -26.39 -8.66
N VAL A 367 -15.39 -25.27 -8.53
CA VAL A 367 -15.71 -24.20 -7.59
C VAL A 367 -15.95 -22.92 -8.37
N LEU A 368 -17.15 -22.37 -8.27
CA LEU A 368 -17.54 -21.12 -8.92
C LEU A 368 -17.88 -20.06 -7.88
N VAL A 369 -17.72 -18.78 -8.20
CA VAL A 369 -18.10 -17.66 -7.33
C VAL A 369 -19.01 -16.71 -8.10
N PHE A 370 -20.07 -16.24 -7.44
CA PHE A 370 -21.04 -15.29 -7.98
C PHE A 370 -21.14 -14.09 -7.06
N SER A 371 -21.26 -12.89 -7.64
CA SER A 371 -21.73 -11.74 -6.84
C SER A 371 -23.17 -11.97 -6.39
N ASP A 372 -23.55 -11.42 -5.25
CA ASP A 372 -24.91 -11.57 -4.71
C ASP A 372 -25.99 -11.10 -5.70
N ALA A 373 -25.75 -10.01 -6.42
CA ALA A 373 -26.66 -9.51 -7.46
C ALA A 373 -26.84 -10.51 -8.62
N GLU A 374 -25.76 -11.14 -9.08
CA GLU A 374 -25.84 -12.14 -10.15
C GLU A 374 -26.52 -13.43 -9.67
N PHE A 375 -26.13 -13.91 -8.48
CA PHE A 375 -26.73 -15.09 -7.87
C PHE A 375 -28.25 -14.93 -7.69
N ASN A 376 -28.69 -13.79 -7.13
CA ASN A 376 -30.10 -13.48 -6.94
C ASN A 376 -30.86 -13.30 -8.26
N ARG A 377 -30.20 -12.79 -9.31
CA ARG A 377 -30.78 -12.68 -10.65
C ARG A 377 -31.04 -14.03 -11.30
N ILE A 378 -30.12 -14.99 -11.15
CA ILE A 378 -30.30 -16.36 -11.65
C ILE A 378 -31.37 -17.07 -10.82
N GLY A 379 -31.30 -16.90 -9.49
CA GLY A 379 -32.16 -17.57 -8.54
C GLY A 379 -31.68 -18.99 -8.27
N ARG A 380 -31.67 -19.36 -6.99
CA ARG A 380 -31.12 -20.64 -6.51
C ARG A 380 -31.67 -21.86 -7.25
N ASP A 381 -32.98 -21.91 -7.48
CA ASP A 381 -33.65 -23.04 -8.14
C ASP A 381 -33.24 -23.22 -9.62
N ASN A 382 -32.71 -22.17 -10.26
CA ASN A 382 -32.29 -22.22 -11.66
C ASN A 382 -30.77 -22.38 -11.83
N LEU A 383 -29.98 -22.35 -10.75
CA LEU A 383 -28.51 -22.38 -10.83
C LEU A 383 -28.01 -23.56 -11.66
N GLU A 384 -28.43 -24.78 -11.32
CA GLU A 384 -27.97 -26.00 -12.00
C GLU A 384 -28.23 -25.93 -13.51
N SER A 385 -29.47 -25.64 -13.92
CA SER A 385 -29.84 -25.56 -15.35
C SER A 385 -29.25 -24.35 -16.08
N THR A 386 -28.78 -23.34 -15.34
CA THR A 386 -28.18 -22.11 -15.89
C THR A 386 -26.67 -22.26 -16.09
N ILE A 387 -25.97 -22.92 -15.16
CA ILE A 387 -24.51 -23.01 -15.15
C ILE A 387 -23.98 -24.32 -15.72
N ILE A 388 -24.82 -25.35 -15.84
CA ILE A 388 -24.45 -26.70 -16.33
C ILE A 388 -25.19 -27.02 -17.63
N ASN A 389 -24.46 -27.60 -18.59
CA ASN A 389 -25.01 -28.21 -19.79
C ASN A 389 -24.47 -29.63 -19.95
N GLY A 390 -25.13 -30.62 -19.33
CA GLY A 390 -24.71 -32.02 -19.40
C GLY A 390 -23.41 -32.27 -18.64
N ASP A 391 -22.31 -32.52 -19.35
CA ASP A 391 -20.96 -32.78 -18.83
C ASP A 391 -20.04 -31.55 -18.83
N GLU A 392 -20.55 -30.38 -19.25
CA GLU A 392 -19.80 -29.13 -19.33
C GLU A 392 -20.43 -28.00 -18.53
N LEU A 393 -19.61 -27.04 -18.09
CA LEU A 393 -20.10 -25.75 -17.61
C LEU A 393 -20.51 -24.89 -18.79
N VAL A 394 -21.54 -24.06 -18.60
CA VAL A 394 -21.90 -23.05 -19.60
C VAL A 394 -20.75 -22.05 -19.73
N TYR A 395 -20.23 -21.90 -20.95
CA TYR A 395 -19.01 -21.17 -21.26
C TYR A 395 -18.86 -19.80 -20.57
N GLN A 396 -19.93 -19.01 -20.49
CA GLN A 396 -19.85 -17.70 -19.84
C GLN A 396 -19.39 -17.81 -18.37
N TYR A 397 -19.98 -18.73 -17.60
CA TYR A 397 -19.68 -18.92 -16.18
C TYR A 397 -18.36 -19.64 -15.97
N GLU A 398 -17.97 -20.50 -16.90
CA GLU A 398 -16.63 -21.08 -16.93
C GLU A 398 -15.55 -20.01 -17.06
N GLN A 399 -15.75 -18.97 -17.88
CA GLN A 399 -14.77 -17.90 -18.04
C GLN A 399 -14.77 -16.89 -16.88
N THR A 400 -15.95 -16.51 -16.39
CA THR A 400 -16.06 -15.39 -15.44
C THR A 400 -16.15 -15.82 -13.98
N ASN A 401 -16.70 -17.01 -13.68
CA ASN A 401 -17.05 -17.41 -12.32
C ASN A 401 -16.24 -18.62 -11.81
N LEU A 402 -15.69 -19.45 -12.70
CA LEU A 402 -14.87 -20.61 -12.30
C LEU A 402 -13.60 -20.13 -11.58
N VAL A 403 -13.43 -20.57 -10.33
CA VAL A 403 -12.20 -20.43 -9.56
C VAL A 403 -11.21 -21.51 -9.99
N LEU A 404 -11.65 -22.77 -9.91
CA LEU A 404 -10.89 -23.93 -10.38
C LEU A 404 -11.76 -25.16 -10.60
N GLN A 405 -11.23 -26.08 -11.42
CA GLN A 405 -11.57 -27.49 -11.50
C GLN A 405 -10.41 -28.30 -10.92
N PHE A 406 -10.72 -29.28 -10.06
CA PHE A 406 -9.71 -30.19 -9.51
C PHE A 406 -10.15 -31.64 -9.55
N THR A 407 -9.16 -32.54 -9.48
CA THR A 407 -9.34 -33.99 -9.35
C THR A 407 -8.76 -34.45 -8.02
N GLN A 408 -9.59 -35.02 -7.15
CA GLN A 408 -9.11 -35.64 -5.93
C GLN A 408 -8.75 -37.11 -6.19
N LYS A 409 -7.47 -37.46 -6.06
CA LYS A 409 -6.93 -38.78 -6.38
C LYS A 409 -5.69 -39.12 -5.57
N GLU A 410 -5.23 -40.37 -5.68
CA GLU A 410 -3.94 -40.77 -5.10
C GLU A 410 -2.79 -40.03 -5.78
N ILE A 411 -1.99 -39.34 -4.98
CA ILE A 411 -0.73 -38.75 -5.42
C ILE A 411 0.35 -39.79 -5.14
N LYS A 412 1.01 -40.30 -6.19
CA LYS A 412 2.06 -41.32 -6.04
C LYS A 412 3.22 -40.73 -5.23
N LYS A 413 3.67 -41.48 -4.21
CA LYS A 413 4.70 -41.10 -3.22
C LYS A 413 6.11 -40.78 -3.76
N ASP A 414 6.31 -40.64 -5.07
CA ASP A 414 7.59 -40.31 -5.69
C ASP A 414 7.72 -38.84 -6.14
N GLU A 415 6.68 -38.02 -5.94
CA GLU A 415 6.82 -36.57 -6.03
C GLU A 415 7.15 -36.03 -4.64
N ALA A 416 8.34 -35.44 -4.51
CA ALA A 416 8.82 -34.89 -3.25
C ALA A 416 7.76 -33.98 -2.60
N ILE A 417 7.38 -34.29 -1.36
CA ILE A 417 6.41 -33.49 -0.61
C ILE A 417 6.99 -32.07 -0.47
N GLN A 418 6.37 -31.10 -1.13
CA GLN A 418 6.75 -29.70 -1.02
C GLN A 418 6.25 -29.15 0.31
N TYR A 419 7.16 -28.84 1.23
CA TYR A 419 6.84 -28.31 2.56
C TYR A 419 6.85 -26.78 2.62
N PHE A 420 7.48 -26.14 1.63
CA PHE A 420 7.80 -24.72 1.63
C PHE A 420 7.35 -24.06 0.33
N SER A 421 6.76 -22.87 0.43
CA SER A 421 6.65 -21.90 -0.66
C SER A 421 7.30 -20.59 -0.24
N ALA A 422 7.77 -19.79 -1.19
CA ALA A 422 8.44 -18.54 -0.89
C ALA A 422 8.04 -17.42 -1.86
N VAL A 423 8.06 -16.20 -1.36
CA VAL A 423 7.93 -14.95 -2.12
C VAL A 423 9.03 -13.99 -1.67
N ASP A 424 9.32 -12.98 -2.50
CA ASP A 424 10.19 -11.89 -2.08
C ASP A 424 9.60 -11.18 -0.86
N GLY A 425 10.40 -11.03 0.19
CA GLY A 425 9.98 -10.44 1.45
C GLY A 425 9.87 -8.91 1.42
N THR A 426 10.15 -8.26 0.29
CA THR A 426 9.99 -6.82 0.09
C THR A 426 8.58 -6.48 -0.42
N ASP A 427 8.06 -7.29 -1.34
CA ASP A 427 6.75 -7.06 -1.98
C ASP A 427 5.68 -8.09 -1.59
N TYR A 428 6.06 -9.22 -1.01
CA TYR A 428 5.19 -10.33 -0.61
C TYR A 428 4.33 -10.94 -1.73
N VAL A 429 4.69 -10.67 -2.99
CA VAL A 429 3.90 -11.05 -4.18
C VAL A 429 4.75 -11.77 -5.21
N THR A 430 6.02 -11.38 -5.39
CA THR A 430 6.91 -11.98 -6.39
C THR A 430 7.31 -13.40 -5.95
N PRO A 431 6.91 -14.47 -6.68
CA PRO A 431 7.21 -15.83 -6.26
C PRO A 431 8.70 -16.15 -6.35
N ILE A 432 9.22 -16.82 -5.33
CA ILE A 432 10.57 -17.40 -5.32
C ILE A 432 10.43 -18.91 -5.51
N GLU A 433 11.19 -19.45 -6.45
CA GLU A 433 11.14 -20.87 -6.77
C GLU A 433 11.72 -21.71 -5.62
N CYS A 434 10.89 -22.59 -5.07
CA CYS A 434 11.28 -23.61 -4.10
C CYS A 434 11.22 -24.99 -4.78
N THR A 435 12.36 -25.65 -4.95
CA THR A 435 12.44 -26.95 -5.64
C THR A 435 12.80 -28.07 -4.67
N PRO A 436 12.39 -29.32 -4.91
CA PRO A 436 12.90 -30.45 -4.14
C PRO A 436 14.42 -30.59 -4.22
N TYR A 437 15.08 -30.78 -3.08
CA TYR A 437 16.53 -30.99 -3.03
C TYR A 437 16.86 -32.47 -3.30
N THR A 438 17.65 -32.71 -4.35
CA THR A 438 17.94 -34.07 -4.87
C THR A 438 19.44 -34.38 -4.96
N GLU A 439 20.29 -33.56 -4.34
CA GLU A 439 21.74 -33.80 -4.33
C GLU A 439 22.12 -35.03 -3.47
N SER A 440 23.33 -35.55 -3.66
CA SER A 440 23.77 -36.83 -3.06
C SER A 440 23.85 -36.84 -1.53
N ASN A 441 23.94 -35.67 -0.90
CA ASN A 441 23.93 -35.47 0.55
C ASN A 441 22.52 -35.35 1.15
N ALA A 442 21.44 -35.38 0.34
CA ALA A 442 20.07 -35.29 0.85
C ALA A 442 19.74 -36.41 1.87
N GLU A 443 20.27 -37.62 1.68
CA GLU A 443 20.06 -38.74 2.62
C GLU A 443 20.78 -38.56 3.96
N HIS A 444 21.94 -37.87 3.95
CA HIS A 444 22.63 -37.47 5.18
C HIS A 444 21.72 -36.56 6.01
N PHE A 445 21.19 -35.50 5.39
CA PHE A 445 20.31 -34.55 6.06
C PHE A 445 19.02 -35.16 6.59
N LYS A 446 18.38 -36.06 5.83
CA LYS A 446 17.19 -36.80 6.29
C LYS A 446 17.50 -37.65 7.52
N THR A 447 18.66 -38.31 7.55
CA THR A 447 19.05 -39.21 8.64
C THR A 447 19.47 -38.43 9.88
N GLU A 448 20.37 -37.45 9.73
CA GLU A 448 20.94 -36.67 10.83
C GLU A 448 19.88 -35.78 11.50
N TYR A 449 19.08 -35.08 10.70
CA TYR A 449 18.08 -34.14 11.21
C TYR A 449 16.68 -34.74 11.30
N GLY A 450 16.46 -35.98 10.85
CA GLY A 450 15.16 -36.67 10.93
C GLY A 450 14.05 -35.98 10.11
N VAL A 451 14.39 -35.25 9.05
CA VAL A 451 13.44 -34.50 8.24
C VAL A 451 12.74 -35.38 7.20
N LYS A 452 11.46 -35.13 6.95
CA LYS A 452 10.61 -35.90 6.03
C LYS A 452 10.68 -35.42 4.58
N GLY A 453 11.15 -34.20 4.36
CA GLY A 453 11.43 -33.64 3.03
C GLY A 453 12.40 -32.46 3.09
N ILE A 454 13.06 -32.22 1.96
CA ILE A 454 14.05 -31.16 1.78
C ILE A 454 13.69 -30.37 0.52
N SER A 455 13.59 -29.05 0.66
CA SER A 455 13.43 -28.12 -0.46
C SER A 455 14.63 -27.17 -0.53
N GLU A 456 14.85 -26.56 -1.69
CA GLU A 456 15.94 -25.63 -1.97
C GLU A 456 15.41 -24.39 -2.69
N ILE A 457 15.84 -23.21 -2.20
CA ILE A 457 15.74 -21.92 -2.89
C ILE A 457 17.10 -21.60 -3.48
N LYS A 458 17.22 -21.62 -4.80
CA LYS A 458 18.47 -21.35 -5.51
C LYS A 458 18.75 -19.87 -5.70
N GLN A 459 17.72 -19.04 -5.76
CA GLN A 459 17.79 -17.60 -6.04
C GLN A 459 16.86 -16.87 -5.06
N PRO A 460 17.29 -16.66 -3.80
CA PRO A 460 16.47 -15.96 -2.81
C PRO A 460 16.44 -14.45 -3.05
N GLY A 461 15.42 -13.78 -2.53
CA GLY A 461 15.42 -12.33 -2.37
C GLY A 461 16.33 -11.90 -1.23
N VAL A 462 16.60 -10.59 -1.15
CA VAL A 462 17.33 -9.98 -0.02
C VAL A 462 16.62 -10.26 1.31
N SER A 463 15.30 -10.10 1.29
CA SER A 463 14.38 -10.64 2.28
C SER A 463 13.58 -11.73 1.56
N THR A 464 13.43 -12.90 2.17
CA THR A 464 12.62 -14.00 1.63
C THR A 464 11.54 -14.33 2.64
N TYR A 465 10.27 -14.32 2.22
CA TYR A 465 9.15 -14.69 3.06
C TYR A 465 8.71 -16.11 2.70
N VAL A 466 8.86 -17.04 3.64
CA VAL A 466 8.60 -18.46 3.44
C VAL A 466 7.33 -18.85 4.17
N THR A 467 6.43 -19.54 3.48
CA THR A 467 5.29 -20.22 4.08
C THR A 467 5.59 -21.70 4.23
N VAL A 468 5.42 -22.20 5.45
CA VAL A 468 5.56 -23.60 5.82
C VAL A 468 4.18 -24.23 5.88
N SER A 469 4.09 -25.45 5.42
CA SER A 469 2.83 -26.18 5.31
C SER A 469 2.16 -26.65 6.62
N PHE A 470 2.81 -26.37 7.76
CA PHE A 470 2.36 -26.69 9.11
C PHE A 470 2.79 -25.57 10.06
N GLU A 471 2.18 -25.48 11.24
CA GLU A 471 2.55 -24.48 12.25
C GLU A 471 3.95 -24.73 12.80
N ILE A 472 4.79 -23.70 12.82
CA ILE A 472 6.17 -23.77 13.27
C ILE A 472 6.19 -23.68 14.80
N TRP A 473 6.52 -24.79 15.44
CA TRP A 473 6.74 -24.87 16.89
C TRP A 473 8.19 -24.61 17.27
N ASP A 474 9.13 -25.02 16.41
CA ASP A 474 10.57 -24.78 16.56
C ASP A 474 11.21 -24.62 15.17
N ALA A 475 12.17 -23.70 15.05
CA ALA A 475 12.96 -23.51 13.85
C ALA A 475 14.42 -23.19 14.18
N LYS A 476 15.35 -23.83 13.48
CA LYS A 476 16.79 -23.64 13.69
C LYS A 476 17.52 -23.45 12.38
N CYS A 477 18.41 -22.46 12.35
CA CYS A 477 19.22 -22.09 11.19
C CYS A 477 20.67 -22.55 11.36
N TYR A 478 21.25 -23.07 10.29
CA TYR A 478 22.62 -23.58 10.24
C TYR A 478 23.29 -23.12 8.94
N PHE A 479 24.61 -23.00 8.94
CA PHE A 479 25.35 -22.82 7.70
C PHE A 479 25.47 -24.14 6.94
N LEU A 480 25.31 -24.08 5.62
CA LEU A 480 25.29 -25.27 4.76
C LEU A 480 26.68 -25.89 4.56
N ASP A 481 27.75 -25.09 4.68
CA ASP A 481 29.14 -25.52 4.44
C ASP A 481 29.71 -26.38 5.58
N ASN A 482 29.32 -26.09 6.83
CA ASN A 482 29.92 -26.70 8.01
C ASN A 482 28.91 -27.21 9.06
N GLU A 483 27.60 -27.04 8.82
CA GLU A 483 26.51 -27.46 9.71
C GLU A 483 26.54 -26.79 11.11
N GLU A 484 27.35 -25.73 11.30
CA GLU A 484 27.36 -24.95 12.53
C GLU A 484 26.10 -24.08 12.66
N ALA A 485 25.66 -23.84 13.89
CA ALA A 485 24.50 -22.99 14.15
C ALA A 485 24.74 -21.57 13.65
N ALA A 486 23.81 -21.04 12.87
CA ALA A 486 23.87 -19.69 12.36
C ALA A 486 23.47 -18.67 13.45
N PRO A 487 23.93 -17.41 13.38
CA PRO A 487 23.55 -16.36 14.32
C PRO A 487 22.03 -16.13 14.41
N ASP A 488 21.57 -15.73 15.59
CA ASP A 488 20.16 -15.36 15.82
C ASP A 488 19.74 -14.18 14.93
N GLY A 489 18.46 -14.17 14.53
CA GLY A 489 17.85 -13.09 13.77
C GLY A 489 18.03 -13.16 12.24
N ILE A 490 18.65 -14.22 11.71
CA ILE A 490 18.58 -14.59 10.28
C ILE A 490 17.18 -15.05 9.90
N ILE A 491 16.53 -15.79 10.81
CA ILE A 491 15.15 -16.26 10.65
C ILE A 491 14.25 -15.63 11.70
N ASP A 492 13.00 -15.36 11.33
CA ASP A 492 11.94 -14.94 12.26
C ASP A 492 10.66 -15.76 11.99
N PRO A 493 10.49 -16.91 12.67
CA PRO A 493 9.33 -17.78 12.49
C PRO A 493 8.11 -17.28 13.30
N ALA A 494 6.94 -17.25 12.66
CA ALA A 494 5.66 -16.91 13.28
C ALA A 494 4.51 -17.69 12.63
N GLY A 495 3.78 -18.47 13.43
CA GLY A 495 2.66 -19.30 12.95
C GLY A 495 3.13 -20.28 11.88
N THR A 496 2.55 -20.20 10.68
CA THR A 496 2.93 -21.03 9.53
C THR A 496 3.97 -20.37 8.62
N THR A 497 4.57 -19.25 9.03
CA THR A 497 5.45 -18.45 8.18
C THR A 497 6.79 -18.18 8.84
N MET A 498 7.81 -17.93 8.04
CA MET A 498 9.12 -17.48 8.53
C MET A 498 9.71 -16.48 7.55
N SER A 499 10.29 -15.39 8.05
CA SER A 499 11.14 -14.53 7.23
C SER A 499 12.58 -15.03 7.28
N ILE A 500 13.31 -14.85 6.18
CA ILE A 500 14.74 -15.11 6.05
C ILE A 500 15.41 -13.85 5.55
N ASP A 501 16.31 -13.30 6.34
CA ASP A 501 17.13 -12.15 5.99
C ASP A 501 18.48 -12.62 5.43
N SER A 502 18.57 -12.68 4.10
CA SER A 502 19.77 -13.11 3.40
C SER A 502 20.97 -12.20 3.70
N LYS A 503 20.76 -10.92 4.07
CA LYS A 503 21.87 -9.98 4.39
C LYS A 503 22.63 -10.41 5.62
N LYS A 504 21.96 -10.97 6.62
CA LYS A 504 22.58 -11.41 7.88
C LYS A 504 23.40 -12.70 7.76
N THR A 505 23.35 -13.36 6.61
CA THR A 505 24.13 -14.58 6.35
C THR A 505 25.55 -14.31 5.85
N ASN A 506 25.89 -13.04 5.58
CA ASN A 506 27.19 -12.63 5.01
C ASN A 506 27.58 -13.43 3.76
N GLY A 507 26.59 -13.74 2.91
CA GLY A 507 26.79 -14.48 1.66
C GLY A 507 27.03 -15.99 1.83
N LYS A 508 26.91 -16.52 3.05
CA LYS A 508 26.99 -17.97 3.30
C LYS A 508 25.63 -18.62 3.16
N ASP A 509 25.55 -19.66 2.32
CA ASP A 509 24.37 -20.51 2.20
C ASP A 509 23.98 -21.11 3.55
N ILE A 510 22.67 -21.23 3.77
CA ILE A 510 22.09 -21.74 5.01
C ILE A 510 21.13 -22.89 4.74
N PHE A 511 20.83 -23.67 5.78
CA PHE A 511 19.62 -24.46 5.83
C PHE A 511 18.87 -24.25 7.14
N VAL A 512 17.55 -24.38 7.06
CA VAL A 512 16.65 -24.21 8.19
C VAL A 512 15.89 -25.50 8.42
N ILE A 513 15.93 -25.99 9.65
CA ILE A 513 15.09 -27.10 10.12
C ILE A 513 13.86 -26.50 10.77
N VAL A 514 12.67 -26.85 10.28
CA VAL A 514 11.39 -26.48 10.90
C VAL A 514 10.70 -27.72 11.46
N LYS A 515 10.11 -27.57 12.63
CA LYS A 515 9.39 -28.61 13.35
C LYS A 515 8.01 -28.10 13.79
N GLY A 516 6.97 -28.89 13.54
CA GLY A 516 5.61 -28.67 14.03
C GLY A 516 5.27 -29.53 15.24
N GLU A 517 3.96 -29.67 15.50
CA GLU A 517 3.42 -30.36 16.67
C GLU A 517 3.70 -31.87 16.66
N THR A 518 3.67 -32.51 15.48
CA THR A 518 3.83 -33.96 15.32
C THR A 518 5.23 -34.37 14.84
N GLU A 519 5.61 -35.63 15.05
CA GLU A 519 6.91 -36.15 14.58
C GLU A 519 7.02 -36.22 13.05
N ASP A 520 5.89 -36.20 12.33
CA ASP A 520 5.86 -36.17 10.87
C ASP A 520 5.93 -34.74 10.29
N ASP A 521 5.73 -33.71 11.13
CA ASP A 521 5.84 -32.30 10.76
C ASP A 521 7.27 -31.81 10.96
N LYS A 522 8.22 -32.38 10.23
CA LYS A 522 9.63 -31.98 10.30
C LYS A 522 10.25 -31.90 8.91
N ALA A 523 10.70 -30.72 8.50
CA ALA A 523 11.18 -30.46 7.14
C ALA A 523 12.43 -29.56 7.14
N MET A 524 13.18 -29.60 6.04
CA MET A 524 14.38 -28.78 5.82
C MET A 524 14.23 -27.88 4.59
N LEU A 525 14.60 -26.61 4.74
CA LEU A 525 14.74 -25.67 3.62
C LEU A 525 16.20 -25.25 3.48
N ILE A 526 16.80 -25.50 2.32
CA ILE A 526 18.11 -24.99 1.93
C ILE A 526 17.91 -23.66 1.22
N VAL A 527 18.69 -22.64 1.56
CA VAL A 527 18.61 -21.31 0.93
C VAL A 527 20.00 -20.90 0.48
N ARG A 528 20.14 -20.71 -0.83
CA ARG A 528 21.37 -20.27 -1.49
C ARG A 528 21.52 -18.76 -1.38
N THR A 529 21.67 -18.24 -0.16
CA THR A 529 21.79 -16.80 0.12
C THR A 529 23.01 -16.16 -0.56
N SER A 530 24.00 -16.96 -0.93
CA SER A 530 25.10 -16.55 -1.82
C SER A 530 24.62 -16.00 -3.18
N ASN A 531 23.39 -16.33 -3.60
CA ASN A 531 22.82 -15.93 -4.89
C ASN A 531 21.78 -14.78 -4.81
N ALA A 532 21.60 -14.13 -3.66
CA ALA A 532 20.55 -13.10 -3.53
C ALA A 532 20.83 -11.86 -4.38
N SER A 533 20.05 -11.61 -5.44
CA SER A 533 20.25 -10.47 -6.35
C SER A 533 19.36 -9.26 -5.99
N GLY A 534 19.93 -8.19 -5.46
CA GLY A 534 19.25 -6.88 -5.40
C GLY A 534 19.56 -5.96 -4.20
N GLY A 535 20.70 -5.27 -4.22
CA GLY A 535 20.78 -3.87 -3.76
C GLY A 535 21.23 -3.57 -2.32
N GLU A 536 22.32 -2.79 -2.25
CA GLU A 536 22.82 -1.99 -1.13
C GLU A 536 23.16 -2.76 0.17
N VAL A 537 24.46 -3.00 0.33
CA VAL A 537 25.09 -3.34 1.61
C VAL A 537 25.07 -2.07 2.47
N GLY A 538 23.93 -1.81 3.09
CA GLY A 538 23.75 -0.79 4.13
C GLY A 538 24.30 -1.21 5.50
N GLY A 539 25.40 -1.96 5.53
CA GLY A 539 26.28 -2.08 6.68
C GLY A 539 27.65 -1.70 6.16
N GLU A 540 28.34 -0.73 6.79
CA GLU A 540 29.63 -0.20 6.35
C GLU A 540 30.44 -1.21 5.52
N GLU A 541 30.42 -1.05 4.19
CA GLU A 541 31.25 -1.84 3.30
C GLU A 541 32.69 -1.56 3.71
N THR A 542 33.36 -2.53 4.30
CA THR A 542 34.81 -2.58 4.24
C THR A 542 35.17 -3.00 2.82
N ALA A 543 34.99 -2.08 1.87
CA ALA A 543 35.44 -2.25 0.49
C ALA A 543 36.93 -2.62 0.55
N ILE A 544 37.32 -3.82 0.14
CA ILE A 544 38.71 -4.30 0.31
C ILE A 544 39.69 -3.51 -0.56
N PHE A 545 39.22 -3.09 -1.73
CA PHE A 545 39.95 -2.17 -2.61
C PHE A 545 39.25 -0.82 -2.68
N LYS A 546 40.05 0.25 -2.61
CA LYS A 546 39.66 1.58 -3.07
C LYS A 546 40.43 1.87 -4.35
N ILE A 547 39.72 2.03 -5.46
CA ILE A 547 40.31 2.25 -6.79
C ILE A 547 39.98 3.65 -7.27
N THR A 548 41.02 4.46 -7.50
CA THR A 548 40.87 5.86 -7.93
C THR A 548 41.61 6.10 -9.24
N SER A 549 41.20 7.13 -9.98
CA SER A 549 41.94 7.57 -11.16
C SER A 549 43.26 8.21 -10.76
N SER A 550 44.36 7.77 -11.39
CA SER A 550 45.73 8.25 -11.11
C SER A 550 45.96 9.74 -11.41
N ASN A 551 45.10 10.37 -12.20
CA ASN A 551 45.18 11.80 -12.54
C ASN A 551 44.40 12.72 -11.58
N GLY A 552 43.75 12.17 -10.53
CA GLY A 552 43.02 12.94 -9.52
C GLY A 552 41.73 13.63 -10.02
N MET A 553 41.30 13.37 -11.26
CA MET A 553 40.06 13.89 -11.85
C MET A 553 39.21 12.72 -12.36
N GLY A 554 38.21 12.29 -11.60
CA GLY A 554 37.25 11.24 -11.97
C GLY A 554 36.59 10.59 -10.75
N SER A 555 35.40 10.01 -10.95
CA SER A 555 34.69 9.20 -9.95
C SER A 555 35.49 7.94 -9.58
N ASP A 556 35.36 7.49 -8.33
CA ASP A 556 35.93 6.22 -7.86
C ASP A 556 35.47 5.06 -8.76
N PHE A 557 36.38 4.16 -9.11
CA PHE A 557 36.03 2.96 -9.87
C PHE A 557 35.42 1.94 -8.91
N VAL A 558 34.25 1.42 -9.26
CA VAL A 558 33.58 0.37 -8.48
C VAL A 558 34.19 -0.97 -8.85
N CYS A 559 34.60 -1.71 -7.83
CA CYS A 559 35.08 -3.07 -7.95
C CYS A 559 33.98 -4.03 -7.52
N THR A 560 33.77 -5.13 -8.24
CA THR A 560 32.76 -6.14 -7.89
C THR A 560 33.43 -7.44 -7.46
N PRO A 561 32.78 -8.27 -6.63
CA PRO A 561 33.24 -9.64 -6.40
C PRO A 561 33.40 -10.40 -7.72
N TYR A 562 34.43 -11.23 -7.82
CA TYR A 562 34.75 -11.96 -9.04
C TYR A 562 33.62 -12.92 -9.45
N SER A 563 33.18 -12.84 -10.70
CA SER A 563 31.99 -13.55 -11.21
C SER A 563 32.27 -14.98 -11.69
N GLY A 564 33.53 -15.42 -11.70
CA GLY A 564 33.92 -16.73 -12.26
C GLY A 564 34.18 -16.72 -13.76
N SER A 565 34.14 -15.55 -14.40
CA SER A 565 34.23 -15.36 -15.86
C SER A 565 35.52 -15.89 -16.51
N LEU A 566 36.59 -16.07 -15.73
CA LEU A 566 37.92 -16.51 -16.17
C LEU A 566 38.36 -17.84 -15.53
N GLY A 567 37.44 -18.59 -14.92
CA GLY A 567 37.71 -19.83 -14.17
C GLY A 567 37.17 -19.80 -12.74
N GLY A 568 37.17 -20.95 -12.05
CA GLY A 568 36.59 -21.07 -10.71
C GLY A 568 37.40 -20.32 -9.63
N ALA A 569 36.73 -19.52 -8.78
CA ALA A 569 37.38 -18.71 -7.74
C ALA A 569 38.30 -19.52 -6.81
N GLN A 570 37.87 -20.73 -6.43
CA GLN A 570 38.63 -21.62 -5.55
C GLN A 570 40.02 -21.98 -6.11
N TYR A 571 40.14 -22.10 -7.44
CA TYR A 571 41.42 -22.39 -8.09
C TYR A 571 42.43 -21.28 -7.82
N PHE A 572 42.03 -20.02 -8.02
CA PHE A 572 42.89 -18.86 -7.82
C PHE A 572 43.21 -18.62 -6.34
N GLN A 573 42.23 -18.79 -5.45
CA GLN A 573 42.46 -18.71 -3.99
C GLN A 573 43.50 -19.73 -3.53
N ASN A 574 43.36 -20.99 -3.95
CA ASN A 574 44.31 -22.04 -3.60
C ASN A 574 45.70 -21.83 -4.23
N THR A 575 45.75 -21.35 -5.47
CA THR A 575 47.00 -21.18 -6.22
C THR A 575 47.84 -20.03 -5.69
N TYR A 576 47.21 -18.90 -5.37
CA TYR A 576 47.93 -17.69 -4.95
C TYR A 576 47.82 -17.38 -3.45
N GLY A 577 47.04 -18.19 -2.72
CA GLY A 577 46.77 -17.99 -1.29
C GLY A 577 45.99 -16.72 -1.02
N ALA A 578 45.10 -16.34 -1.93
CA ALA A 578 44.29 -15.14 -1.83
C ALA A 578 43.03 -15.42 -1.01
N THR A 579 42.65 -14.46 -0.16
CA THR A 579 41.45 -14.56 0.66
C THR A 579 40.21 -14.26 -0.18
N GLU A 580 40.23 -13.20 -0.99
CA GLU A 580 39.09 -12.75 -1.77
C GLU A 580 39.52 -12.32 -3.19
N LEU A 581 38.57 -12.45 -4.12
CA LEU A 581 38.74 -12.19 -5.53
C LEU A 581 37.73 -11.14 -5.99
N PHE A 582 38.23 -10.19 -6.74
CA PHE A 582 37.43 -9.10 -7.29
C PHE A 582 37.72 -8.91 -8.77
N GLU A 583 36.79 -8.31 -9.49
CA GLU A 583 36.96 -7.89 -10.87
C GLU A 583 36.55 -6.43 -11.08
N MET A 584 37.19 -5.80 -12.06
CA MET A 584 36.83 -4.48 -12.56
C MET A 584 36.80 -4.50 -14.08
N GLU A 585 35.82 -3.83 -14.67
CA GLU A 585 35.59 -3.82 -16.11
C GLU A 585 35.84 -2.44 -16.73
N ASN A 586 36.48 -2.44 -17.90
CA ASN A 586 36.66 -1.29 -18.80
C ASN A 586 37.32 -0.04 -18.17
N PRO A 587 38.43 -0.17 -17.41
CA PRO A 587 39.17 1.02 -16.98
C PRO A 587 39.78 1.74 -18.19
N ASN A 588 39.49 3.03 -18.32
CA ASN A 588 39.88 3.86 -19.47
C ASN A 588 41.02 4.86 -19.17
N ALA A 589 41.64 4.76 -17.99
CA ALA A 589 42.72 5.62 -17.52
C ALA A 589 43.69 4.84 -16.61
N GLY A 590 44.84 5.43 -16.27
CA GLY A 590 45.69 4.88 -15.21
C GLY A 590 44.97 4.90 -13.87
N ILE A 591 45.09 3.83 -13.08
CA ILE A 591 44.39 3.65 -11.81
C ILE A 591 45.36 3.49 -10.63
N ASN A 592 44.93 3.91 -9.45
CA ASN A 592 45.57 3.63 -8.17
C ASN A 592 44.70 2.66 -7.38
N ILE A 593 45.27 1.53 -6.96
CA ILE A 593 44.58 0.51 -6.17
C ILE A 593 45.14 0.54 -4.75
N ALA A 594 44.31 0.93 -3.80
CA ALA A 594 44.64 0.90 -2.37
C ALA A 594 43.91 -0.26 -1.69
N LEU A 595 44.60 -0.95 -0.77
CA LEU A 595 43.93 -1.79 0.20
C LEU A 595 43.36 -0.91 1.31
N THR A 596 42.14 -1.19 1.76
CA THR A 596 41.53 -0.41 2.84
C THR A 596 42.09 -0.79 4.20
N SER A 597 42.42 -2.07 4.40
CA SER A 597 42.95 -2.61 5.67
C SER A 597 44.41 -2.25 5.94
N SER A 598 45.24 -2.10 4.91
CA SER A 598 46.69 -1.92 5.06
C SER A 598 47.35 -1.25 3.85
N ASP A 599 48.65 -0.95 3.95
CA ASP A 599 49.47 -0.46 2.84
C ASP A 599 49.85 -1.62 1.90
N VAL A 600 49.90 -1.34 0.59
CA VAL A 600 50.37 -2.33 -0.39
C VAL A 600 51.89 -2.48 -0.28
N VAL A 601 52.37 -3.71 -0.03
CA VAL A 601 53.80 -4.00 0.14
C VAL A 601 54.42 -4.77 -1.03
N SER A 602 53.64 -5.60 -1.74
CA SER A 602 54.11 -6.29 -2.93
C SER A 602 52.96 -6.69 -3.85
N TYR A 603 53.26 -6.95 -5.12
CA TYR A 603 52.29 -7.48 -6.07
C TYR A 603 52.94 -8.50 -7.00
N LYS A 604 52.10 -9.34 -7.61
CA LYS A 604 52.43 -10.12 -8.81
C LYS A 604 51.34 -9.89 -9.85
N ALA A 605 51.72 -9.75 -11.11
CA ALA A 605 50.80 -9.54 -12.21
C ALA A 605 50.88 -10.72 -13.19
N TYR A 606 49.76 -11.07 -13.80
CA TYR A 606 49.66 -12.13 -14.80
C TYR A 606 48.73 -11.73 -15.93
N THR A 607 48.96 -12.23 -17.15
CA THR A 607 47.90 -12.29 -18.17
C THR A 607 47.15 -13.60 -18.05
N VAL A 608 45.83 -13.55 -18.17
CA VAL A 608 44.99 -14.73 -18.20
C VAL A 608 44.59 -15.06 -19.64
N THR A 609 44.63 -16.34 -19.98
CA THR A 609 44.06 -16.91 -21.21
C THR A 609 43.13 -18.05 -20.85
N ASP A 610 42.31 -18.53 -21.77
CA ASP A 610 41.36 -19.63 -21.56
C ASP A 610 42.00 -20.92 -21.00
N THR A 611 43.34 -21.06 -21.08
CA THR A 611 44.06 -22.29 -20.72
C THR A 611 45.25 -22.09 -19.77
N SER A 612 45.67 -20.87 -19.44
CA SER A 612 46.86 -20.62 -18.57
C SER A 612 47.04 -19.17 -18.14
N GLU A 613 47.74 -18.97 -17.01
CA GLU A 613 48.26 -17.69 -16.52
C GLU A 613 49.78 -17.55 -16.75
N GLU A 614 50.20 -16.44 -17.37
CA GLU A 614 51.62 -16.12 -17.60
C GLU A 614 52.02 -14.89 -16.78
N GLU A 615 53.10 -14.99 -15.99
CA GLU A 615 53.57 -13.89 -15.13
C GLU A 615 54.04 -12.71 -15.99
N LEU A 616 53.53 -11.52 -15.65
CA LEU A 616 53.83 -10.25 -16.30
C LEU A 616 54.83 -9.46 -15.48
N THR A 617 55.86 -8.95 -16.14
CA THR A 617 56.74 -7.90 -15.61
C THR A 617 56.62 -6.68 -16.51
N SER A 618 56.20 -5.55 -15.95
CA SER A 618 56.00 -4.30 -16.69
C SER A 618 56.27 -3.11 -15.79
N ASP A 619 56.93 -2.09 -16.35
CA ASP A 619 57.16 -0.80 -15.68
C ASP A 619 55.87 0.03 -15.56
N ASP A 620 54.77 -0.40 -16.21
CA ASP A 620 53.46 0.23 -16.11
C ASP A 620 52.70 -0.13 -14.83
N ILE A 621 53.23 -1.07 -14.03
CA ILE A 621 52.69 -1.40 -12.71
C ILE A 621 53.77 -1.08 -11.69
N THR A 622 53.50 -0.18 -10.74
CA THR A 622 54.47 0.19 -9.71
C THR A 622 53.78 0.44 -8.37
N ILE A 623 54.49 0.19 -7.28
CA ILE A 623 54.02 0.62 -5.95
C ILE A 623 54.46 2.07 -5.77
N GLY A 624 53.49 2.96 -5.56
CA GLY A 624 53.68 4.38 -5.32
C GLY A 624 53.03 4.82 -4.01
N GLU A 625 53.09 6.11 -3.74
CA GLU A 625 52.41 6.73 -2.59
C GLU A 625 51.26 7.60 -3.11
N ASP A 626 50.05 7.39 -2.58
CA ASP A 626 48.91 8.22 -2.94
C ASP A 626 49.09 9.63 -2.38
N TYR A 627 49.04 10.63 -3.26
CA TYR A 627 49.40 12.01 -2.94
C TYR A 627 48.54 12.65 -1.83
N PHE A 628 47.29 12.21 -1.67
CA PHE A 628 46.36 12.79 -0.70
C PHE A 628 46.35 12.06 0.64
N SER A 629 46.51 10.73 0.63
CA SER A 629 46.43 9.91 1.83
C SER A 629 47.78 9.49 2.41
N GLY A 630 48.87 9.57 1.64
CA GLY A 630 50.20 9.08 2.04
C GLY A 630 50.28 7.55 2.14
N LYS A 631 49.23 6.82 1.75
CA LYS A 631 49.20 5.35 1.75
C LYS A 631 49.99 4.79 0.57
N LYS A 632 50.61 3.62 0.76
CA LYS A 632 51.21 2.89 -0.36
C LYS A 632 50.15 2.18 -1.18
N VAL A 633 50.10 2.53 -2.46
CA VAL A 633 49.11 2.03 -3.42
C VAL A 633 49.79 1.40 -4.62
N LEU A 634 49.07 0.54 -5.32
CA LEU A 634 49.51 -0.02 -6.59
C LEU A 634 49.03 0.88 -7.73
N ASN A 635 49.94 1.55 -8.42
CA ASN A 635 49.64 2.32 -9.62
C ASN A 635 49.72 1.40 -10.85
N VAL A 636 48.69 1.46 -11.70
CA VAL A 636 48.59 0.69 -12.94
C VAL A 636 48.31 1.66 -14.10
N TRP A 637 49.27 1.82 -15.00
CA TRP A 637 49.15 2.67 -16.18
C TRP A 637 48.50 1.91 -17.35
N LEU A 638 47.27 2.30 -17.69
CA LEU A 638 46.47 1.70 -18.78
C LEU A 638 46.29 2.66 -19.96
N GLY A 639 47.01 3.78 -19.97
CA GLY A 639 46.92 4.82 -20.99
C GLY A 639 47.68 4.50 -22.28
N SER A 640 47.61 5.44 -23.24
CA SER A 640 48.33 5.33 -24.52
C SER A 640 49.84 5.15 -24.30
N GLY A 641 50.39 4.06 -24.83
CA GLY A 641 51.80 3.69 -24.67
C GLY A 641 52.09 2.64 -23.59
N SER A 642 51.07 2.17 -22.86
CA SER A 642 51.19 1.04 -21.93
C SER A 642 51.60 -0.24 -22.68
N SER A 643 52.50 -1.01 -22.06
CA SER A 643 52.94 -2.34 -22.49
C SER A 643 52.01 -3.46 -22.03
N LEU A 644 51.01 -3.15 -21.22
CA LEU A 644 50.06 -4.12 -20.69
C LEU A 644 49.06 -4.57 -21.78
N PRO A 645 48.82 -5.88 -21.95
CA PRO A 645 48.01 -6.41 -23.06
C PRO A 645 46.50 -6.34 -22.80
N ILE A 646 46.04 -5.40 -21.97
CA ILE A 646 44.66 -5.32 -21.46
C ILE A 646 43.59 -5.22 -22.55
N SER A 647 43.94 -4.69 -23.72
CA SER A 647 43.07 -4.62 -24.89
C SER A 647 42.80 -5.98 -25.56
N SER A 648 43.53 -7.02 -25.17
CA SER A 648 43.44 -8.36 -25.77
C SER A 648 43.35 -9.50 -24.77
N LYS A 649 43.79 -9.29 -23.51
CA LYS A 649 43.78 -10.29 -22.44
C LYS A 649 43.50 -9.64 -21.08
N PRO A 650 42.72 -10.27 -20.19
CA PRO A 650 42.57 -9.83 -18.82
C PRO A 650 43.90 -9.86 -18.04
N ILE A 651 44.03 -8.94 -17.08
CA ILE A 651 45.15 -8.87 -16.16
C ILE A 651 44.70 -9.34 -14.78
N LEU A 652 45.43 -10.30 -14.20
CA LEU A 652 45.25 -10.74 -12.82
C LEU A 652 46.34 -10.12 -11.97
N LEU A 653 45.96 -9.35 -10.95
CA LEU A 653 46.86 -8.80 -9.95
C LEU A 653 46.67 -9.53 -8.62
N VAL A 654 47.74 -10.14 -8.11
CA VAL A 654 47.81 -10.65 -6.74
C VAL A 654 48.48 -9.56 -5.89
N ILE A 655 47.71 -8.89 -5.05
CA ILE A 655 48.14 -7.73 -4.25
C ILE A 655 48.31 -8.18 -2.80
N THR A 656 49.47 -7.93 -2.21
CA THR A 656 49.78 -8.29 -0.82
C THR A 656 49.86 -7.03 0.04
N GLY A 657 49.09 -7.00 1.11
CA GLY A 657 49.09 -5.94 2.13
C GLY A 657 50.13 -6.14 3.21
N GLU A 658 50.46 -5.07 3.94
CA GLU A 658 51.39 -5.11 5.09
C GLU A 658 50.90 -6.03 6.22
N ASP A 659 49.58 -6.19 6.35
CA ASP A 659 48.94 -7.12 7.28
C ASP A 659 49.09 -8.61 6.87
N GLY A 660 49.73 -8.88 5.73
CA GLY A 660 49.93 -10.22 5.19
C GLY A 660 48.74 -10.75 4.39
N SER A 661 47.67 -9.97 4.25
CA SER A 661 46.53 -10.33 3.40
C SER A 661 46.95 -10.35 1.93
N LYS A 662 46.33 -11.27 1.17
CA LYS A 662 46.52 -11.37 -0.27
C LYS A 662 45.18 -11.33 -0.95
N GLN A 663 45.00 -10.36 -1.83
CA GLN A 663 43.75 -10.14 -2.53
C GLN A 663 44.00 -10.16 -4.03
N ILE A 664 43.05 -10.70 -4.78
CA ILE A 664 43.14 -10.77 -6.25
C ILE A 664 42.20 -9.74 -6.87
N LEU A 665 42.72 -9.01 -7.84
CA LEU A 665 41.94 -8.13 -8.70
C LEU A 665 42.14 -8.52 -10.17
N PHE A 666 41.05 -8.87 -10.84
CA PHE A 666 40.98 -9.03 -12.29
C PHE A 666 40.64 -7.69 -12.94
N ILE A 667 41.45 -7.28 -13.90
CA ILE A 667 41.18 -6.11 -14.72
C ILE A 667 40.82 -6.60 -16.12
N ILE A 668 39.56 -6.39 -16.50
CA ILE A 668 38.95 -6.94 -17.71
C ILE A 668 38.54 -5.78 -18.62
N ASN A 669 38.82 -5.89 -19.91
CA ASN A 669 38.30 -4.97 -20.92
C ASN A 669 37.41 -5.79 -21.87
N LYS A 670 36.14 -5.43 -21.98
CA LYS A 670 35.13 -6.13 -22.78
C LYS A 670 34.85 -5.42 -24.10
#